data_AF-A0A261AIZ1-F1
#
_entry.id   AF-A0A261AIZ1-F1
#
_cell.length_a   1.000
_cell.length_b   1.000
_cell.length_c   1.000
_cell.angle_alpha   90.00
_cell.angle_beta   90.00
_cell.angle_gamma   90.00
#
_symmetry.space_group_name_H-M   'P 1'
#
loop_
_entity.id
_entity.type
_entity.pdbx_description
1 polymer ?
#
loop_
_entity_poly.entity_id
_entity_poly.type
_entity_poly.pdbx_seq_one_letter_code
_entity_poly.pdbx_strand_id
1 'polypeptide(L)'
;MFKIMYRTFSTTRSAKTLLERELYQGNSVVRFVLNDKKVNTLSLAMINELFAELKAIDKIEKVRSVVIAHNGKSFSAGHELKELTTESGSEKHNEIFNTCGDMMNFIRNMKVPVIAEVNGTAAAAGLQLVASCDIVVAGKSSKFLVPGQKLGLFCSTPGIALVRAVPRKVAMDMLLTAQPIDSEAALRAGLVSRVVEDSEVKFEALKVAEQIGHFSRSVTALGKAFFYTQAELKEVHVVLAKLAIRTAYFKALFGTRLPRNDTKNPTNNEKAVTILPVSRNLAEHVSNLIAIGRKPVTVVQKKKPTNLPEENQGTRKVLGWQADKKTLRERINHMYCNETLADVFFVVGSDESRQRIPAHKFVLSIGSVVFDAMFNGGLTPNNPGEALEIELPDVEPSAFLALLKFLYSDEVKIEAESVMTTLYTAKKYAVPAMEKECVRFLKQCLVPDNAFMMLSQAKLFDEPELVQKCLEVIDKNTLEALNGEGFTDIDLDTLCEVLTRDGLRIHPQLLSEQEMNKIYKYLAVSPQDRPVLIYSDRPRCQISSTEYVVSRFQRIENRWGFCGTSDRIKFTVDRRIFVVGFGLYGAISGPHEYKTQIKIIHCGTNKTLAEHDTSFVCDGNSRPCRVCFKDPVEILPGITYIAAALIRGPDSYYGTKGLRRVNTNDSDVTFQFTYAAMNNNGTSVEDGQIPEIIYYTAAE
;
A
#
# COMPACT_ATOMS: atom_id res chain seq x y z
N MET A 1 30.18 43.35 34.70
CA MET A 1 31.51 43.00 34.16
C MET A 1 31.41 41.66 33.44
N PHE A 2 30.90 41.63 32.20
CA PHE A 2 31.17 40.58 31.19
C PHE A 2 30.85 41.18 29.82
N LYS A 3 31.90 41.68 29.14
CA LYS A 3 31.88 42.16 27.76
C LYS A 3 31.88 40.94 26.85
N ILE A 4 30.79 40.69 26.12
CA ILE A 4 30.77 39.68 25.06
C ILE A 4 31.42 40.31 23.83
N MET A 5 32.59 39.79 23.44
CA MET A 5 33.35 40.17 22.27
C MET A 5 32.58 39.82 20.99
N TYR A 6 32.12 40.83 20.26
CA TYR A 6 31.79 40.70 18.85
C TYR A 6 33.10 40.57 18.06
N ARG A 7 33.41 39.38 17.55
CA ARG A 7 34.44 39.21 16.53
C ARG A 7 33.82 39.51 15.16
N THR A 8 33.99 40.74 14.70
CA THR A 8 33.80 41.17 13.32
C THR A 8 34.84 40.47 12.44
N PHE A 9 34.39 39.67 11.46
CA PHE A 9 35.26 39.17 10.40
C PHE A 9 35.08 40.01 9.13
N SER A 10 36.22 40.57 8.69
CA SER A 10 36.59 41.10 7.37
C SER A 10 35.48 41.24 6.32
N THR A 11 35.04 42.48 6.09
CA THR A 11 34.36 42.90 4.85
C THR A 11 35.37 42.94 3.71
N THR A 12 35.50 41.85 2.97
CA THR A 12 36.05 41.91 1.61
C THR A 12 35.04 42.67 0.76
N ARG A 13 35.43 43.84 0.25
CA ARG A 13 34.61 44.75 -0.57
C ARG A 13 34.38 44.10 -1.94
N SER A 14 33.46 43.15 -2.02
CA SER A 14 33.01 42.48 -3.24
C SER A 14 31.65 43.05 -3.68
N ALA A 15 31.31 42.91 -4.95
CA ALA A 15 30.14 43.50 -5.62
C ALA A 15 28.84 43.46 -4.78
N LYS A 16 27.98 44.49 -4.90
CA LYS A 16 26.66 44.53 -4.23
C LYS A 16 25.86 43.28 -4.60
N THR A 17 25.78 42.32 -3.69
CA THR A 17 24.98 41.11 -3.86
C THR A 17 23.51 41.43 -3.57
N LEU A 18 22.59 40.88 -4.38
CA LEU A 18 21.15 41.04 -4.16
C LEU A 18 20.71 40.26 -2.90
N LEU A 19 21.52 39.29 -2.50
CA LEU A 19 21.34 38.48 -1.31
C LEU A 19 22.52 38.69 -0.34
N GLU A 20 22.22 38.94 0.93
CA GLU A 20 23.22 38.87 2.01
C GLU A 20 23.06 37.55 2.77
N ARG A 21 24.18 36.98 3.23
CA ARG A 21 24.21 35.74 3.99
C ARG A 21 24.80 35.98 5.38
N GLU A 22 24.04 35.65 6.40
CA GLU A 22 24.45 35.68 7.80
C GLU A 22 24.46 34.25 8.39
N LEU A 23 25.42 33.96 9.26
CA LEU A 23 25.57 32.65 9.92
C LEU A 23 25.42 32.80 11.42
N TYR A 24 24.62 31.91 12.02
CA TYR A 24 24.37 31.86 13.46
C TYR A 24 24.58 30.46 14.02
N GLN A 25 24.71 30.36 15.35
CA GLN A 25 24.79 29.10 16.09
C GLN A 25 25.85 28.14 15.53
N GLY A 26 27.08 28.63 15.40
CA GLY A 26 28.20 27.85 14.85
C GLY A 26 27.98 27.40 13.40
N ASN A 27 27.27 28.18 12.58
CA ASN A 27 26.92 27.89 11.18
C ASN A 27 25.84 26.81 11.02
N SER A 28 25.08 26.51 12.07
CA SER A 28 23.93 25.61 11.98
C SER A 28 22.66 26.32 11.52
N VAL A 29 22.58 27.65 11.69
CA VAL A 29 21.48 28.48 11.18
C VAL A 29 22.03 29.42 10.12
N VAL A 30 21.40 29.42 8.94
CA VAL A 30 21.76 30.31 7.82
C VAL A 30 20.61 31.28 7.59
N ARG A 31 20.89 32.59 7.62
CA ARG A 31 19.92 33.63 7.35
C ARG A 31 20.26 34.34 6.04
N PHE A 32 19.37 34.24 5.06
CA PHE A 32 19.46 34.91 3.77
C PHE A 32 18.63 36.19 3.82
N VAL A 33 19.22 37.33 3.46
CA VAL A 33 18.57 38.64 3.53
C VAL A 33 18.42 39.19 2.11
N LEU A 34 17.19 39.33 1.65
CA LEU A 34 16.86 40.02 0.41
C LEU A 34 17.26 41.50 0.54
N ASN A 35 18.11 41.99 -0.36
CA ASN A 35 18.74 43.30 -0.25
C ASN A 35 18.74 44.06 -1.58
N ASP A 36 17.61 44.06 -2.29
CA ASP A 36 17.41 44.94 -3.43
C ASP A 36 16.76 46.25 -2.99
N LYS A 37 17.37 47.37 -3.41
CA LYS A 37 16.94 48.73 -3.05
C LYS A 37 15.53 49.09 -3.53
N LYS A 38 14.95 48.31 -4.45
CA LYS A 38 13.62 48.53 -5.05
C LYS A 38 12.58 47.54 -4.53
N VAL A 39 12.30 47.57 -3.22
CA VAL A 39 11.26 46.74 -2.57
C VAL A 39 11.43 45.21 -2.72
N ASN A 40 12.66 44.74 -2.87
CA ASN A 40 13.02 43.32 -2.94
C ASN A 40 12.22 42.56 -4.01
N THR A 41 12.23 43.04 -5.25
CA THR A 41 11.57 42.33 -6.35
C THR A 41 12.24 40.97 -6.61
N LEU A 42 11.42 39.96 -6.88
CA LEU A 42 11.86 38.65 -7.37
C LEU A 42 12.11 38.74 -8.88
N SER A 43 13.12 39.54 -9.24
CA SER A 43 13.72 39.53 -10.58
C SER A 43 14.35 38.16 -10.85
N LEU A 44 14.56 37.82 -12.12
CA LEU A 44 15.23 36.56 -12.50
C LEU A 44 16.60 36.42 -11.81
N ALA A 45 17.34 37.53 -11.69
CA ALA A 45 18.63 37.56 -11.00
C ALA A 45 18.51 37.21 -9.51
N MET A 46 17.56 37.83 -8.79
CA MET A 46 17.30 37.53 -7.38
C MET A 46 16.87 36.07 -7.17
N ILE A 47 15.96 35.56 -8.03
CA ILE A 47 15.48 34.18 -7.96
C ILE A 47 16.65 33.21 -8.14
N ASN A 48 17.49 33.41 -9.16
CA ASN A 48 18.64 32.56 -9.41
C ASN A 48 19.66 32.59 -8.27
N GLU A 49 19.96 33.76 -7.71
CA GLU A 49 20.90 33.91 -6.59
C GLU A 49 20.40 33.20 -5.33
N LEU A 50 19.14 33.43 -4.93
CA LEU A 50 18.53 32.76 -3.78
C LEU A 50 18.40 31.26 -4.01
N PHE A 51 17.97 30.82 -5.19
CA PHE A 51 17.77 29.41 -5.47
C PHE A 51 19.10 28.64 -5.47
N ALA A 52 20.16 29.21 -6.03
CA ALA A 52 21.50 28.63 -6.00
C ALA A 52 22.01 28.46 -4.56
N GLU A 53 21.86 29.48 -3.72
CA GLU A 53 22.27 29.42 -2.31
C GLU A 53 21.45 28.40 -1.51
N LEU A 54 20.12 28.32 -1.72
CA LEU A 54 19.28 27.31 -1.08
C LEU A 54 19.74 25.88 -1.44
N LYS A 55 20.04 25.62 -2.73
CA LYS A 55 20.59 24.33 -3.20
C LYS A 55 21.94 24.02 -2.58
N ALA A 56 22.80 25.02 -2.41
CA ALA A 56 24.11 24.85 -1.78
C ALA A 56 23.97 24.51 -0.29
N ILE A 57 23.10 25.22 0.43
CA ILE A 57 22.89 25.01 1.87
C ILE A 57 22.26 23.66 2.19
N ASP A 58 21.32 23.16 1.39
CA ASP A 58 20.65 21.88 1.65
C ASP A 58 21.63 20.68 1.68
N LYS A 59 22.77 20.83 1.00
CA LYS A 59 23.86 19.84 0.96
C LYS A 59 24.77 19.88 2.20
N ILE A 60 24.76 20.96 2.97
CA ILE A 60 25.66 21.13 4.12
C ILE A 60 25.07 20.44 5.34
N GLU A 61 25.69 19.34 5.77
CA GLU A 61 25.21 18.53 6.90
C GLU A 61 25.16 19.29 8.23
N LYS A 62 25.97 20.33 8.41
CA LYS A 62 25.98 21.15 9.63
C LYS A 62 24.75 22.04 9.76
N VAL A 63 24.12 22.42 8.65
CA VAL A 63 22.96 23.31 8.68
C VAL A 63 21.74 22.56 9.18
N ARG A 64 20.96 23.22 10.04
CA ARG A 64 19.77 22.71 10.72
C ARG A 64 18.50 23.44 10.30
N SER A 65 18.60 24.72 9.95
CA SER A 65 17.47 25.53 9.49
C SER A 65 17.94 26.74 8.68
N VAL A 66 17.05 27.27 7.85
CA VAL A 66 17.26 28.47 7.05
C VAL A 66 16.24 29.54 7.44
N VAL A 67 16.66 30.80 7.50
CA VAL A 67 15.79 31.97 7.66
C VAL A 67 15.87 32.81 6.38
N ILE A 68 14.74 33.15 5.78
CA ILE A 68 14.65 34.11 4.67
C ILE A 68 14.10 35.42 5.25
N ALA A 69 14.89 36.47 5.16
CA ALA A 69 14.61 37.80 5.70
C ALA A 69 14.80 38.87 4.62
N HIS A 70 14.64 40.14 4.99
CA HIS A 70 14.78 41.26 4.05
C HIS A 70 15.34 42.51 4.73
N ASN A 71 15.93 43.39 3.92
CA ASN A 71 16.23 44.76 4.26
C ASN A 71 15.25 45.70 3.56
N GLY A 72 14.92 46.82 4.20
CA GLY A 72 14.01 47.83 3.64
C GLY A 72 12.57 47.68 4.14
N LYS A 73 11.62 48.33 3.45
CA LYS A 73 10.21 48.45 3.89
C LYS A 73 9.32 47.26 3.49
N SER A 74 9.77 46.43 2.55
CA SER A 74 8.97 45.37 1.96
C SER A 74 9.78 44.08 1.96
N PHE A 75 9.17 42.99 2.43
CA PHE A 75 9.73 41.66 2.30
C PHE A 75 10.00 41.33 0.84
N SER A 76 8.97 41.47 0.00
CA SER A 76 9.11 41.44 -1.45
C SER A 76 7.83 41.93 -2.12
N ALA A 77 7.97 42.72 -3.18
CA ALA A 77 6.85 43.15 -4.02
C ALA A 77 6.42 42.13 -5.10
N GLY A 78 7.10 40.98 -5.19
CA GLY A 78 6.91 40.00 -6.25
C GLY A 78 7.80 40.28 -7.47
N HIS A 79 7.39 39.82 -8.66
CA HIS A 79 8.22 39.90 -9.86
C HIS A 79 8.56 41.35 -10.27
N GLU A 80 9.73 41.53 -10.89
CA GLU A 80 10.11 42.79 -11.52
C GLU A 80 9.26 43.01 -12.78
N LEU A 81 8.33 43.96 -12.73
CA LEU A 81 7.38 44.21 -13.83
C LEU A 81 8.08 44.61 -15.15
N LYS A 82 9.29 45.18 -15.07
CA LYS A 82 10.09 45.50 -16.27
C LYS A 82 10.56 44.25 -17.03
N GLU A 83 10.61 43.09 -16.36
CA GLU A 83 10.94 41.80 -16.99
C GLU A 83 9.70 41.10 -17.56
N LEU A 84 8.50 41.65 -17.31
CA LEU A 84 7.20 41.09 -17.72
C LEU A 84 6.50 41.94 -18.79
N THR A 85 7.27 42.71 -19.56
CA THR A 85 6.76 43.53 -20.66
C THR A 85 6.55 42.71 -21.93
N THR A 86 5.67 43.15 -22.82
CA THR A 86 5.49 42.49 -24.14
C THR A 86 6.79 42.41 -24.93
N GLU A 87 7.69 43.38 -24.78
CA GLU A 87 9.02 43.42 -25.41
C GLU A 87 9.97 42.32 -24.89
N SER A 88 9.77 41.84 -23.66
CA SER A 88 10.60 40.80 -23.06
C SER A 88 10.38 39.41 -23.67
N GLY A 89 9.24 39.20 -24.34
CA GLY A 89 8.89 37.95 -25.01
C GLY A 89 8.38 36.86 -24.08
N SER A 90 7.55 35.95 -24.62
CA SER A 90 6.90 34.87 -23.87
C SER A 90 7.89 33.85 -23.29
N GLU A 91 9.00 33.59 -23.99
CA GLU A 91 10.04 32.66 -23.53
C GLU A 91 10.66 33.12 -22.20
N LYS A 92 11.03 34.40 -22.11
CA LYS A 92 11.59 34.98 -20.89
C LYS A 92 10.57 35.01 -19.75
N HIS A 93 9.29 35.28 -20.05
CA HIS A 93 8.23 35.19 -19.04
C HIS A 93 8.12 33.77 -18.48
N ASN A 94 8.13 32.75 -19.35
CA ASN A 94 8.07 31.34 -18.94
C ASN A 94 9.29 30.96 -18.10
N GLU A 95 10.49 31.41 -18.47
CA GLU A 95 11.72 31.19 -17.69
C GLU A 95 11.58 31.75 -16.26
N ILE A 96 11.09 32.98 -16.12
CA ILE A 96 10.89 33.64 -14.82
C ILE A 96 9.89 32.85 -13.96
N PHE A 97 8.73 32.49 -14.52
CA PHE A 97 7.69 31.78 -13.77
C PHE A 97 8.11 30.36 -13.40
N ASN A 98 8.76 29.62 -14.31
CA ASN A 98 9.22 28.25 -14.05
C ASN A 98 10.32 28.25 -12.99
N THR A 99 11.32 29.12 -13.11
CA THR A 99 12.42 29.20 -12.14
C THR A 99 11.91 29.59 -10.76
N CYS A 100 10.95 30.53 -10.69
CA CYS A 100 10.28 30.89 -9.45
C CYS A 100 9.53 29.68 -8.86
N GLY A 101 8.74 28.98 -9.67
CA GLY A 101 8.01 27.77 -9.25
C GLY A 101 8.92 26.66 -8.73
N ASP A 102 10.04 26.42 -9.41
CA ASP A 102 11.05 25.43 -9.01
C ASP A 102 11.70 25.80 -7.68
N MET A 103 12.01 27.08 -7.46
CA MET A 103 12.52 27.57 -6.18
C MET A 103 11.52 27.33 -5.04
N MET A 104 10.24 27.68 -5.24
CA MET A 104 9.19 27.45 -4.23
C MET A 104 9.02 25.95 -3.93
N ASN A 105 9.04 25.12 -4.97
CA ASN A 105 8.95 23.68 -4.81
C ASN A 105 10.18 23.10 -4.08
N PHE A 106 11.36 23.64 -4.35
CA PHE A 106 12.58 23.25 -3.65
C PHE A 106 12.53 23.60 -2.17
N ILE A 107 12.06 24.78 -1.79
CA ILE A 107 11.90 25.19 -0.38
C ILE A 107 11.08 24.16 0.41
N ARG A 108 9.95 23.69 -0.15
CA ARG A 108 9.12 22.64 0.46
C ARG A 108 9.84 21.30 0.62
N ASN A 109 10.74 20.98 -0.30
CA ASN A 109 11.47 19.70 -0.34
C ASN A 109 12.85 19.73 0.34
N MET A 110 13.31 20.88 0.84
CA MET A 110 14.59 20.96 1.57
C MET A 110 14.58 20.08 2.82
N LYS A 111 15.73 19.47 3.13
CA LYS A 111 15.96 18.62 4.32
C LYS A 111 15.90 19.41 5.62
N VAL A 112 16.13 20.72 5.55
CA VAL A 112 16.07 21.62 6.70
C VAL A 112 14.84 22.52 6.60
N PRO A 113 14.23 22.89 7.74
CA PRO A 113 13.11 23.83 7.73
C PRO A 113 13.54 25.23 7.29
N VAL A 114 12.63 25.93 6.61
CA VAL A 114 12.79 27.29 6.12
C VAL A 114 11.78 28.21 6.80
N ILE A 115 12.27 29.27 7.42
CA ILE A 115 11.50 30.23 8.20
C ILE A 115 11.47 31.55 7.44
N ALA A 116 10.28 32.11 7.20
CA ALA A 116 10.13 33.47 6.69
C ALA A 116 10.12 34.47 7.85
N GLU A 117 11.06 35.42 7.82
CA GLU A 117 11.14 36.56 8.72
C GLU A 117 10.55 37.80 8.03
N VAL A 118 9.28 38.09 8.30
CA VAL A 118 8.52 39.12 7.59
C VAL A 118 8.33 40.35 8.47
N ASN A 119 9.00 41.44 8.14
CA ASN A 119 8.83 42.73 8.81
C ASN A 119 8.49 43.83 7.79
N GLY A 120 7.31 43.75 7.19
CA GLY A 120 6.92 44.63 6.09
C GLY A 120 5.87 44.01 5.17
N THR A 121 5.81 44.51 3.93
CA THR A 121 4.82 44.03 2.94
C THR A 121 5.35 42.85 2.13
N ALA A 122 4.57 41.78 2.03
CA ALA A 122 4.76 40.67 1.10
C ALA A 122 3.64 40.65 0.07
N ALA A 123 3.97 40.90 -1.20
CA ALA A 123 3.01 41.04 -2.29
C ALA A 123 3.27 40.07 -3.44
N ALA A 124 2.21 39.59 -4.10
CA ALA A 124 2.29 38.74 -5.28
C ALA A 124 3.24 37.53 -5.09
N ALA A 125 4.30 37.40 -5.89
CA ALA A 125 5.28 36.32 -5.73
C ALA A 125 6.08 36.41 -4.41
N GLY A 126 6.15 37.59 -3.79
CA GLY A 126 6.68 37.74 -2.43
C GLY A 126 5.79 37.05 -1.38
N LEU A 127 4.46 37.12 -1.55
CA LEU A 127 3.53 36.34 -0.74
C LEU A 127 3.65 34.84 -1.02
N GLN A 128 3.86 34.46 -2.29
CA GLN A 128 4.11 33.08 -2.68
C GLN A 128 5.34 32.50 -1.97
N LEU A 129 6.42 33.29 -1.84
CA LEU A 129 7.62 32.90 -1.10
C LEU A 129 7.32 32.67 0.38
N VAL A 130 6.60 33.59 1.02
CA VAL A 130 6.17 33.44 2.42
C VAL A 130 5.35 32.17 2.61
N ALA A 131 4.32 31.95 1.79
CA ALA A 131 3.43 30.80 1.90
C ALA A 131 4.10 29.46 1.53
N SER A 132 5.29 29.49 0.91
CA SER A 132 6.07 28.28 0.60
C SER A 132 7.05 27.90 1.72
N CYS A 133 7.28 28.78 2.70
CA CYS A 133 8.12 28.49 3.86
C CYS A 133 7.36 27.64 4.90
N ASP A 134 8.09 26.91 5.75
CA ASP A 134 7.50 26.00 6.74
C ASP A 134 6.93 26.74 7.95
N ILE A 135 7.57 27.86 8.32
CA ILE A 135 7.19 28.70 9.47
C ILE A 135 7.28 30.16 9.04
N VAL A 136 6.31 30.97 9.46
CA VAL A 136 6.30 32.42 9.18
C VAL A 136 6.23 33.17 10.50
N VAL A 137 7.24 34.02 10.75
CA VAL A 137 7.26 34.98 11.86
C VAL A 137 7.09 36.37 11.29
N ALA A 138 6.04 37.07 11.70
CA ALA A 138 5.68 38.37 11.17
C ALA A 138 5.65 39.47 12.24
N GLY A 139 6.03 40.69 11.86
CA GLY A 139 5.82 41.89 12.66
C GLY A 139 4.36 42.36 12.62
N LYS A 140 3.86 42.97 13.68
CA LYS A 140 2.50 43.53 13.78
C LYS A 140 2.13 44.42 12.59
N SER A 141 3.06 45.23 12.07
CA SER A 141 2.76 46.13 10.94
C SER A 141 2.78 45.46 9.57
N SER A 142 3.11 44.17 9.49
CA SER A 142 3.25 43.43 8.23
C SER A 142 1.92 43.28 7.50
N LYS A 143 1.99 43.28 6.16
CA LYS A 143 0.83 43.18 5.27
C LYS A 143 1.06 42.13 4.19
N PHE A 144 0.01 41.38 3.88
CA PHE A 144 0.03 40.29 2.91
C PHE A 144 -1.03 40.53 1.84
N LEU A 145 -0.65 40.55 0.56
CA LEU A 145 -1.59 40.83 -0.52
C LEU A 145 -1.21 40.21 -1.88
N VAL A 146 -2.22 40.01 -2.72
CA VAL A 146 -2.08 39.58 -4.12
C VAL A 146 -2.72 40.65 -5.02
N PRO A 147 -1.97 41.70 -5.42
CA PRO A 147 -2.53 42.89 -6.05
C PRO A 147 -2.86 42.72 -7.54
N GLY A 148 -2.67 41.52 -8.10
CA GLY A 148 -2.69 41.26 -9.54
C GLY A 148 -3.95 41.74 -10.26
N GLN A 149 -5.12 41.63 -9.64
CA GLN A 149 -6.38 42.11 -10.21
C GLN A 149 -6.36 43.61 -10.52
N LYS A 150 -5.69 44.43 -9.70
CA LYS A 150 -5.53 45.89 -9.93
C LYS A 150 -4.57 46.20 -11.08
N LEU A 151 -3.74 45.24 -11.46
CA LEU A 151 -2.73 45.36 -12.52
C LEU A 151 -3.17 44.65 -13.81
N GLY A 152 -4.40 44.12 -13.87
CA GLY A 152 -4.89 43.34 -15.01
C GLY A 152 -4.24 41.96 -15.16
N LEU A 153 -3.53 41.48 -14.15
CA LEU A 153 -2.79 40.20 -14.16
C LEU A 153 -3.22 39.35 -12.97
N PHE A 154 -4.06 38.35 -13.18
CA PHE A 154 -4.49 37.47 -12.08
C PHE A 154 -3.28 36.77 -11.44
N CYS A 155 -3.18 36.80 -10.10
CA CYS A 155 -2.08 36.17 -9.35
C CYS A 155 -2.23 34.64 -9.28
N SER A 156 -2.23 33.96 -10.43
CA SER A 156 -2.41 32.50 -10.53
C SER A 156 -1.33 31.74 -9.76
N THR A 157 -0.06 32.07 -9.97
CA THR A 157 1.08 31.38 -9.33
C THR A 157 1.14 31.63 -7.81
N PRO A 158 0.99 32.87 -7.29
CA PRO A 158 0.79 33.08 -5.86
C PRO A 158 -0.44 32.35 -5.30
N GLY A 159 -1.53 32.28 -6.07
CA GLY A 159 -2.76 31.60 -5.69
C GLY A 159 -2.57 30.13 -5.33
N ILE A 160 -1.61 29.44 -5.97
CA ILE A 160 -1.26 28.04 -5.69
C ILE A 160 -0.80 27.88 -4.23
N ALA A 161 0.12 28.72 -3.77
CA ALA A 161 0.62 28.66 -2.39
C ALA A 161 -0.44 29.18 -1.40
N LEU A 162 -1.12 30.27 -1.76
CA LEU A 162 -2.11 30.90 -0.88
C LEU A 162 -3.27 29.97 -0.53
N VAL A 163 -3.88 29.28 -1.50
CA VAL A 163 -5.03 28.39 -1.25
C VAL A 163 -4.67 27.16 -0.40
N ARG A 164 -3.38 26.85 -0.27
CA ARG A 164 -2.86 25.78 0.59
C ARG A 164 -2.53 26.27 2.01
N ALA A 165 -2.37 27.58 2.18
CA ALA A 165 -2.03 28.21 3.47
C ALA A 165 -3.26 28.77 4.21
N VAL A 166 -4.31 29.21 3.48
CA VAL A 166 -5.51 29.83 4.08
C VAL A 166 -6.82 29.20 3.61
N PRO A 167 -7.94 29.36 4.35
CA PRO A 167 -9.25 28.91 3.90
C PRO A 167 -9.61 29.47 2.51
N ARG A 168 -10.27 28.64 1.70
CA ARG A 168 -10.61 28.97 0.29
C ARG A 168 -11.32 30.31 0.13
N LYS A 169 -12.18 30.69 1.09
CA LYS A 169 -12.90 31.98 1.05
C LYS A 169 -11.99 33.17 1.30
N VAL A 170 -11.01 33.05 2.20
CA VAL A 170 -9.99 34.09 2.43
C VAL A 170 -9.10 34.23 1.19
N ALA A 171 -8.63 33.11 0.62
CA ALA A 171 -7.81 33.13 -0.60
C ALA A 171 -8.53 33.79 -1.77
N MET A 172 -9.79 33.43 -2.03
CA MET A 172 -10.58 34.01 -3.11
C MET A 172 -10.89 35.49 -2.89
N ASP A 173 -11.18 35.91 -1.66
CA ASP A 173 -11.38 37.33 -1.34
C ASP A 173 -10.13 38.14 -1.64
N MET A 174 -8.95 37.69 -1.17
CA MET A 174 -7.68 38.35 -1.46
C MET A 174 -7.39 38.42 -2.97
N LEU A 175 -7.58 37.31 -3.70
CA LEU A 175 -7.29 37.23 -5.14
C LEU A 175 -8.22 38.10 -5.99
N LEU A 176 -9.52 38.15 -5.66
CA LEU A 176 -10.52 38.87 -6.45
C LEU A 176 -10.59 40.36 -6.08
N THR A 177 -10.42 40.71 -4.81
CA THR A 177 -10.53 42.11 -4.36
C THR A 177 -9.19 42.84 -4.35
N ALA A 178 -8.08 42.10 -4.40
CA ALA A 178 -6.73 42.64 -4.25
C ALA A 178 -6.55 43.48 -2.97
N GLN A 179 -7.32 43.17 -1.92
CA GLN A 179 -7.20 43.80 -0.60
C GLN A 179 -6.13 43.09 0.25
N PRO A 180 -5.33 43.84 1.02
CA PRO A 180 -4.38 43.26 1.94
C PRO A 180 -5.07 42.70 3.18
N ILE A 181 -4.49 41.65 3.75
CA ILE A 181 -4.74 41.24 5.13
C ILE A 181 -3.56 41.67 6.02
N ASP A 182 -3.86 42.04 7.27
CA ASP A 182 -2.84 42.35 8.27
C ASP A 182 -2.26 41.07 8.89
N SER A 183 -1.20 41.23 9.69
CA SER A 183 -0.50 40.14 10.37
C SER A 183 -1.39 39.29 11.27
N GLU A 184 -2.33 39.92 11.99
CA GLU A 184 -3.28 39.26 12.89
C GLU A 184 -4.33 38.44 12.13
N ALA A 185 -4.87 38.98 11.03
CA ALA A 185 -5.76 38.25 10.13
C ALA A 185 -5.02 37.09 9.45
N ALA A 186 -3.76 37.30 9.05
CA ALA A 186 -2.92 36.25 8.47
C ALA A 186 -2.63 35.11 9.46
N LEU A 187 -2.42 35.43 10.75
CA LEU A 187 -2.28 34.45 11.83
C LEU A 187 -3.58 33.64 12.01
N ARG A 188 -4.74 34.33 12.11
CA ARG A 188 -6.05 33.66 12.23
C ARG A 188 -6.38 32.77 11.02
N ALA A 189 -5.91 33.15 9.84
CA ALA A 189 -6.14 32.41 8.60
C ALA A 189 -5.16 31.24 8.39
N GLY A 190 -4.09 31.12 9.18
CA GLY A 190 -3.08 30.07 9.06
C GLY A 190 -1.90 30.38 8.13
N LEU A 191 -1.83 31.58 7.56
CA LEU A 191 -0.71 32.03 6.72
C LEU A 191 0.54 32.37 7.55
N VAL A 192 0.34 32.93 8.75
CA VAL A 192 1.42 33.32 9.68
C VAL A 192 1.42 32.39 10.88
N SER A 193 2.60 31.95 11.33
CA SER A 193 2.74 31.07 12.48
C SER A 193 2.86 31.84 13.80
N ARG A 194 3.53 33.01 13.78
CA ARG A 194 3.74 33.87 14.96
C ARG A 194 3.71 35.34 14.57
N VAL A 195 3.04 36.16 15.39
CA VAL A 195 3.06 37.62 15.29
C VAL A 195 3.74 38.18 16.54
N VAL A 196 4.71 39.08 16.33
CA VAL A 196 5.47 39.75 17.40
C VAL A 196 5.59 41.25 17.10
N GLU A 197 6.09 42.03 18.06
CA GLU A 197 6.44 43.43 17.79
C GLU A 197 7.47 43.52 16.66
N ASP A 198 7.37 44.56 15.83
CA ASP A 198 8.23 44.73 14.65
C ASP A 198 9.73 44.72 14.99
N SER A 199 10.09 45.17 16.20
CA SER A 199 11.47 45.15 16.71
C SER A 199 11.97 43.76 17.11
N GLU A 200 11.07 42.79 17.32
CA GLU A 200 11.38 41.46 17.83
C GLU A 200 11.38 40.37 16.74
N VAL A 201 10.92 40.67 15.53
CA VAL A 201 10.74 39.69 14.43
C VAL A 201 12.02 38.90 14.17
N LYS A 202 13.17 39.57 14.03
CA LYS A 202 14.47 38.92 13.82
C LYS A 202 14.85 38.01 14.98
N PHE A 203 14.64 38.47 16.21
CA PHE A 203 14.96 37.69 17.40
C PHE A 203 14.10 36.43 17.49
N GLU A 204 12.79 36.55 17.29
CA GLU A 204 11.88 35.42 17.37
C GLU A 204 12.11 34.42 16.21
N ALA A 205 12.39 34.88 14.99
CA ALA A 205 12.74 33.99 13.87
C ALA A 205 14.03 33.20 14.14
N LEU A 206 15.08 33.85 14.68
CA LEU A 206 16.33 33.18 15.04
C LEU A 206 16.14 32.22 16.23
N LYS A 207 15.31 32.57 17.20
CA LYS A 207 14.95 31.70 18.32
C LYS A 207 14.23 30.43 17.85
N VAL A 208 13.31 30.54 16.90
CA VAL A 208 12.66 29.38 16.27
C VAL A 208 13.68 28.51 15.54
N ALA A 209 14.57 29.12 14.75
CA ALA A 209 15.63 28.42 14.05
C ALA A 209 16.56 27.65 15.01
N GLU A 210 16.93 28.29 16.13
CA GLU A 210 17.74 27.67 17.18
C GLU A 210 17.00 26.52 17.89
N GLN A 211 15.71 26.67 18.18
CA GLN A 211 14.89 25.60 18.74
C GLN A 211 14.90 24.35 17.84
N ILE A 212 14.77 24.53 16.51
CA ILE A 212 14.88 23.44 15.54
C ILE A 212 16.28 22.81 15.56
N GLY A 213 17.33 23.63 15.73
CA GLY A 213 18.72 23.20 15.78
C GLY A 213 19.07 22.20 16.90
N HIS A 214 18.28 22.16 17.98
CA HIS A 214 18.46 21.20 19.07
C HIS A 214 18.04 19.77 18.72
N PHE A 215 17.26 19.59 17.65
CA PHE A 215 16.77 18.28 17.23
C PHE A 215 17.66 17.65 16.14
N SER A 216 17.56 16.33 15.99
CA SER A 216 18.31 15.59 14.97
C SER A 216 17.88 16.05 13.57
N ARG A 217 18.85 16.50 12.76
CA ARG A 217 18.62 16.91 11.36
C ARG A 217 17.89 15.84 10.57
N SER A 218 18.28 14.57 10.73
CA SER A 218 17.67 13.45 10.00
C SER A 218 16.22 13.24 10.40
N VAL A 219 15.88 13.41 11.68
CA VAL A 219 14.50 13.33 12.18
C VAL A 219 13.66 14.49 11.64
N THR A 220 14.21 15.71 11.68
CA THR A 220 13.53 16.90 11.14
C THR A 220 13.30 16.81 9.63
N ALA A 221 14.30 16.36 8.87
CA ALA A 221 14.20 16.18 7.42
C ALA A 221 13.10 15.16 7.07
N LEU A 222 13.09 14.03 7.78
CA LEU A 222 12.08 13.00 7.62
C LEU A 222 10.68 13.53 7.97
N GLY A 223 10.55 14.22 9.09
CA GLY A 223 9.27 14.79 9.54
C GLY A 223 8.70 15.82 8.57
N LYS A 224 9.56 16.69 8.01
CA LYS A 224 9.17 17.67 6.99
C LYS A 224 8.72 17.00 5.69
N ALA A 225 9.53 16.09 5.15
CA ALA A 225 9.18 15.34 3.94
C ALA A 225 7.86 14.57 4.12
N PHE A 226 7.70 13.94 5.28
CA PHE A 226 6.48 13.23 5.66
C PHE A 226 5.27 14.17 5.67
N PHE A 227 5.36 15.33 6.34
CA PHE A 227 4.27 16.27 6.50
C PHE A 227 3.70 16.72 5.14
N TYR A 228 4.56 17.10 4.20
CA TYR A 228 4.11 17.53 2.87
C TYR A 228 3.57 16.36 2.05
N THR A 229 4.28 15.23 2.06
CA THR A 229 3.86 14.04 1.30
C THR A 229 2.46 13.60 1.75
N GLN A 230 2.20 13.49 3.06
CA GLN A 230 0.90 13.04 3.56
C GLN A 230 -0.23 14.06 3.34
N ALA A 231 0.09 15.36 3.40
CA ALA A 231 -0.90 16.43 3.21
C ALA A 231 -1.48 16.45 1.78
N GLU A 232 -0.74 15.91 0.82
CA GLU A 232 -1.15 15.83 -0.59
C GLU A 232 -1.90 14.52 -0.93
N LEU A 233 -2.05 13.59 0.03
CA LEU A 233 -2.75 12.32 -0.18
C LEU A 233 -4.27 12.45 0.05
N LYS A 234 -5.07 11.76 -0.77
CA LYS A 234 -6.53 11.68 -0.62
C LYS A 234 -6.93 10.79 0.58
N GLU A 235 -8.11 11.03 1.18
CA GLU A 235 -8.60 10.50 2.48
C GLU A 235 -8.28 9.04 2.82
N VAL A 236 -8.19 8.15 1.85
CA VAL A 236 -7.98 6.72 2.11
C VAL A 236 -6.50 6.39 2.39
N HIS A 237 -5.58 7.21 1.90
CA HIS A 237 -4.15 7.12 2.23
C HIS A 237 -3.83 7.63 3.64
N VAL A 238 -4.75 8.37 4.28
CA VAL A 238 -4.57 8.88 5.65
C VAL A 238 -4.61 7.75 6.68
N VAL A 239 -5.37 6.68 6.41
CA VAL A 239 -5.41 5.48 7.27
C VAL A 239 -4.12 4.67 7.12
N LEU A 240 -3.59 4.55 5.90
CA LEU A 240 -2.29 3.93 5.59
C LEU A 240 -1.12 4.70 6.23
N ALA A 241 -1.13 6.04 6.17
CA ALA A 241 -0.17 6.87 6.87
C ALA A 241 -0.30 6.71 8.40
N LYS A 242 -1.52 6.75 8.95
CA LYS A 242 -1.77 6.59 10.40
C LYS A 242 -1.26 5.26 10.96
N LEU A 243 -1.40 4.16 10.22
CA LEU A 243 -0.90 2.83 10.61
C LEU A 243 0.63 2.71 10.40
N ALA A 244 1.19 3.29 9.34
CA ALA A 244 2.63 3.29 9.08
C ALA A 244 3.44 4.11 10.11
N ILE A 245 2.88 5.20 10.62
CA ILE A 245 3.58 6.14 11.51
C ILE A 245 3.61 5.65 12.96
N ARG A 246 2.56 4.98 13.45
CA ARG A 246 2.48 4.58 14.87
C ARG A 246 3.62 3.62 15.26
N THR A 247 4.14 2.87 14.30
CA THR A 247 5.24 1.90 14.51
C THR A 247 6.62 2.50 14.19
N ALA A 248 6.73 3.36 13.16
CA ALA A 248 7.98 4.04 12.80
C ALA A 248 8.45 5.06 13.86
N TYR A 249 7.51 5.77 14.50
CA TYR A 249 7.81 6.72 15.57
C TYR A 249 8.35 6.02 16.83
N PHE A 250 7.87 4.80 17.13
CA PHE A 250 8.34 4.00 18.27
C PHE A 250 9.78 3.49 18.03
N LYS A 251 10.10 3.06 16.81
CA LYS A 251 11.44 2.53 16.50
C LYS A 251 12.53 3.61 16.45
N ALA A 252 12.21 4.83 16.01
CA ALA A 252 13.15 5.95 16.05
C ALA A 252 13.43 6.48 17.48
N LEU A 253 12.41 6.51 18.35
CA LEU A 253 12.54 6.95 19.76
C LEU A 253 13.26 5.93 20.66
N PHE A 254 13.12 4.63 20.39
CA PHE A 254 13.70 3.57 21.24
C PHE A 254 14.92 2.87 20.62
N GLY A 255 15.15 2.99 19.30
CA GLY A 255 16.33 2.45 18.61
C GLY A 255 17.56 3.37 18.68
N THR A 256 17.41 4.62 19.11
CA THR A 256 18.50 5.59 19.29
C THR A 256 18.79 5.86 20.77
N ARG A 257 18.84 4.82 21.62
CA ARG A 257 19.65 4.93 22.85
C ARG A 257 21.11 4.83 22.46
N LEU A 258 21.70 5.96 22.06
CA LEU A 258 23.15 6.12 22.13
C LEU A 258 23.59 5.82 23.57
N PRO A 259 24.54 4.90 23.81
CA PRO A 259 25.12 4.74 25.14
C PRO A 259 25.69 6.08 25.57
N ARG A 260 25.37 6.52 26.80
CA ARG A 260 26.18 7.56 27.45
C ARG A 260 27.59 7.01 27.57
N ASN A 261 28.53 7.64 26.87
CA ASN A 261 29.96 7.37 26.98
C ASN A 261 30.40 7.65 28.42
N ASP A 262 30.64 6.59 29.19
CA ASP A 262 31.57 6.64 30.31
C ASP A 262 32.76 5.72 30.00
N THR A 263 33.89 6.38 29.76
CA THR A 263 35.28 5.94 29.95
C THR A 263 36.00 5.02 28.92
N LYS A 264 36.98 5.67 28.26
CA LYS A 264 38.39 5.29 27.97
C LYS A 264 38.76 4.29 26.84
N ASN A 265 39.49 4.90 25.89
CA ASN A 265 40.55 4.42 24.99
C ASN A 265 40.20 3.77 23.61
N PRO A 266 40.87 4.23 22.51
CA PRO A 266 40.61 3.75 21.15
C PRO A 266 41.63 2.70 20.71
N THR A 267 41.17 1.65 20.03
CA THR A 267 42.00 0.88 19.09
C THR A 267 41.18 0.47 17.87
N ASN A 268 41.70 0.88 16.71
CA ASN A 268 41.31 0.63 15.33
C ASN A 268 40.59 -0.70 15.02
N ASN A 269 39.46 -0.60 14.31
CA ASN A 269 39.23 -1.28 13.01
C ASN A 269 37.82 -0.93 12.48
N GLU A 270 37.72 0.17 11.72
CA GLU A 270 36.59 0.36 10.81
C GLU A 270 36.80 -0.52 9.57
N LYS A 271 36.04 -1.62 9.46
CA LYS A 271 35.84 -2.30 8.18
C LYS A 271 34.55 -1.77 7.54
N ALA A 272 34.71 -1.10 6.41
CA ALA A 272 33.63 -0.79 5.48
C ALA A 272 32.92 -2.08 5.06
N VAL A 273 31.58 -2.08 5.13
CA VAL A 273 30.75 -3.17 4.62
C VAL A 273 30.56 -2.96 3.11
N THR A 274 31.24 -3.79 2.32
CA THR A 274 31.09 -3.89 0.88
C THR A 274 29.86 -4.75 0.56
N ILE A 275 28.94 -4.23 -0.27
CA ILE A 275 27.79 -4.97 -0.79
C ILE A 275 28.24 -5.77 -2.01
N LEU A 276 28.14 -7.10 -1.97
CA LEU A 276 28.31 -8.00 -3.11
C LEU A 276 26.94 -8.58 -3.54
N PRO A 277 26.77 -8.99 -4.81
CA PRO A 277 25.48 -9.30 -5.40
C PRO A 277 24.96 -10.71 -5.05
N VAL A 278 23.64 -10.83 -5.14
CA VAL A 278 22.80 -11.98 -4.79
C VAL A 278 22.91 -13.09 -5.83
N SER A 279 23.46 -14.24 -5.45
CA SER A 279 23.15 -15.57 -6.00
C SER A 279 23.82 -16.63 -5.12
N ARG A 280 23.10 -17.73 -4.84
CA ARG A 280 23.40 -18.83 -3.88
C ARG A 280 22.97 -18.55 -2.43
N ASN A 281 21.74 -18.95 -2.09
CA ASN A 281 21.44 -19.80 -0.93
C ASN A 281 19.93 -20.03 -0.75
N LEU A 282 19.31 -20.70 -1.73
CA LEU A 282 17.91 -21.15 -1.63
C LEU A 282 17.78 -22.55 -1.00
N ALA A 283 18.86 -23.35 -0.99
CA ALA A 283 18.84 -24.73 -0.51
C ALA A 283 19.05 -24.89 1.02
N GLU A 284 19.72 -23.94 1.68
CA GLU A 284 20.00 -24.05 3.13
C GLU A 284 18.83 -23.60 4.03
N HIS A 285 17.93 -22.72 3.56
CA HIS A 285 16.83 -22.20 4.39
C HIS A 285 15.71 -23.21 4.62
N VAL A 286 15.37 -24.03 3.61
CA VAL A 286 14.32 -25.07 3.70
C VAL A 286 14.69 -26.17 4.70
N SER A 287 15.98 -26.45 4.89
CA SER A 287 16.45 -27.48 5.84
C SER A 287 16.35 -27.06 7.32
N ASN A 288 16.35 -25.76 7.62
CA ASN A 288 16.46 -25.27 9.00
C ASN A 288 15.11 -25.09 9.72
N LEU A 289 13.99 -24.92 9.00
CA LEU A 289 12.67 -24.73 9.59
C LEU A 289 12.03 -26.01 10.16
N ILE A 290 12.47 -27.20 9.75
CA ILE A 290 11.85 -28.49 10.14
C ILE A 290 12.50 -29.10 11.41
N ALA A 291 13.51 -28.44 11.99
CA ALA A 291 14.28 -28.99 13.11
C ALA A 291 13.57 -28.96 14.49
N ILE A 292 12.42 -28.29 14.64
CA ILE A 292 11.70 -28.25 15.92
C ILE A 292 10.60 -29.31 15.94
N GLY A 293 10.97 -30.55 16.27
CA GLY A 293 9.99 -31.54 16.71
C GLY A 293 10.22 -32.97 16.30
N ARG A 294 11.40 -33.58 16.50
CA ARG A 294 11.52 -35.05 16.52
C ARG A 294 12.52 -35.52 17.59
N LYS A 295 12.03 -36.29 18.57
CA LYS A 295 12.86 -37.22 19.35
C LYS A 295 13.35 -38.35 18.40
N PRO A 296 14.58 -38.86 18.58
CA PRO A 296 15.15 -39.83 17.65
C PRO A 296 14.56 -41.23 17.89
N VAL A 297 14.08 -41.88 16.82
CA VAL A 297 13.86 -43.32 16.78
C VAL A 297 15.06 -43.95 16.08
N THR A 298 15.73 -44.85 16.79
CA THR A 298 16.95 -45.54 16.38
C THR A 298 16.66 -46.50 15.22
N VAL A 299 17.30 -46.31 14.06
CA VAL A 299 17.25 -47.28 12.95
C VAL A 299 18.48 -48.19 13.02
N VAL A 300 18.20 -49.48 13.23
CA VAL A 300 19.14 -50.60 13.17
C VAL A 300 19.64 -50.77 11.73
N GLN A 301 20.96 -50.74 11.54
CA GLN A 301 21.61 -51.12 10.28
C GLN A 301 21.41 -52.62 10.01
N LYS A 302 20.70 -52.97 8.92
CA LYS A 302 20.77 -54.33 8.36
C LYS A 302 21.90 -54.38 7.32
N LYS A 303 22.87 -55.26 7.60
CA LYS A 303 24.03 -55.61 6.76
C LYS A 303 23.62 -56.22 5.41
N LYS A 304 24.48 -56.00 4.41
CA LYS A 304 24.59 -56.73 3.13
C LYS A 304 24.42 -58.25 3.33
N PRO A 305 23.71 -58.97 2.46
CA PRO A 305 23.82 -60.41 2.40
C PRO A 305 25.03 -60.81 1.56
N THR A 306 25.86 -61.65 2.15
CA THR A 306 26.96 -62.41 1.57
C THR A 306 26.43 -63.63 0.81
N ASN A 307 27.15 -63.99 -0.26
CA ASN A 307 26.99 -65.19 -1.09
C ASN A 307 26.90 -66.49 -0.29
N LEU A 308 26.05 -67.41 -0.74
CA LEU A 308 26.18 -68.87 -0.58
C LEU A 308 25.72 -69.56 -1.89
N PRO A 309 26.25 -70.77 -2.19
CA PRO A 309 26.30 -71.30 -3.55
C PRO A 309 25.08 -72.13 -3.95
N GLU A 310 24.93 -72.26 -5.26
CA GLU A 310 23.84 -72.91 -6.00
C GLU A 310 23.70 -74.41 -5.70
N GLU A 311 22.46 -74.89 -5.67
CA GLU A 311 22.11 -76.27 -5.98
C GLU A 311 21.31 -76.35 -7.29
N ASN A 312 21.77 -77.27 -8.15
CA ASN A 312 21.30 -77.60 -9.48
C ASN A 312 19.79 -77.90 -9.56
N GLN A 313 19.11 -77.30 -10.55
CA GLN A 313 17.98 -77.95 -11.22
C GLN A 313 17.70 -77.34 -12.61
N GLY A 314 17.96 -78.14 -13.65
CA GLY A 314 17.29 -78.07 -14.95
C GLY A 314 17.80 -77.03 -15.94
N THR A 315 18.43 -77.50 -17.02
CA THR A 315 18.77 -76.77 -18.25
C THR A 315 17.52 -76.15 -18.89
N ARG A 316 17.10 -74.99 -18.37
CA ARG A 316 16.15 -74.11 -19.05
C ARG A 316 16.95 -73.35 -20.10
N LYS A 317 16.56 -73.47 -21.38
CA LYS A 317 17.04 -72.56 -22.45
C LYS A 317 17.02 -71.15 -21.88
N VAL A 318 18.18 -70.49 -21.81
CA VAL A 318 18.25 -69.07 -21.47
C VAL A 318 17.60 -68.34 -22.65
N LEU A 319 16.28 -68.20 -22.58
CA LEU A 319 15.55 -67.26 -23.42
C LEU A 319 16.02 -65.85 -23.01
N GLY A 320 15.97 -64.90 -23.93
CA GLY A 320 16.34 -63.51 -23.62
C GLY A 320 15.53 -62.95 -22.44
N TRP A 321 16.00 -61.85 -21.84
CA TRP A 321 15.40 -61.19 -20.67
C TRP A 321 13.88 -60.97 -20.77
N GLN A 322 13.35 -60.92 -22.01
CA GLN A 322 11.93 -60.79 -22.30
C GLN A 322 11.09 -61.95 -21.73
N ALA A 323 11.65 -63.17 -21.67
CA ALA A 323 10.96 -64.37 -21.20
C ALA A 323 10.72 -64.37 -19.68
N ASP A 324 11.50 -63.59 -18.93
CA ASP A 324 11.41 -63.49 -17.47
C ASP A 324 10.37 -62.45 -17.00
N LYS A 325 9.69 -61.77 -17.94
CA LYS A 325 8.75 -60.67 -17.67
C LYS A 325 7.35 -61.03 -18.17
N LYS A 326 6.37 -61.04 -17.26
CA LYS A 326 5.00 -61.52 -17.50
C LYS A 326 4.14 -60.52 -18.26
N THR A 327 4.37 -59.22 -18.07
CA THR A 327 3.55 -58.15 -18.67
C THR A 327 4.36 -57.28 -19.62
N LEU A 328 3.67 -56.58 -20.54
CA LEU A 328 4.32 -55.57 -21.38
C LEU A 328 4.92 -54.45 -20.53
N ARG A 329 4.23 -54.02 -19.47
CA ARG A 329 4.74 -53.04 -18.49
C ARG A 329 6.06 -53.51 -17.86
N GLU A 330 6.15 -54.77 -17.43
CA GLU A 330 7.40 -55.32 -16.87
C GLU A 330 8.55 -55.34 -17.89
N ARG A 331 8.25 -55.59 -19.17
CA ARG A 331 9.26 -55.55 -20.23
C ARG A 331 9.71 -54.12 -20.54
N ILE A 332 8.79 -53.18 -20.66
CA ILE A 332 9.11 -51.77 -20.90
C ILE A 332 9.89 -51.21 -19.69
N ASN A 333 9.42 -51.45 -18.47
CA ASN A 333 10.11 -51.02 -17.25
C ASN A 333 11.52 -51.62 -17.11
N HIS A 334 11.80 -52.80 -17.67
CA HIS A 334 13.16 -53.36 -17.71
C HIS A 334 14.12 -52.56 -18.62
N MET A 335 13.59 -51.87 -19.63
CA MET A 335 14.36 -51.01 -20.53
C MET A 335 14.64 -49.62 -19.95
N TYR A 336 14.04 -49.26 -18.80
CA TYR A 336 14.27 -47.98 -18.14
C TYR A 336 15.76 -47.79 -17.79
N CYS A 337 16.37 -46.72 -18.31
CA CYS A 337 17.80 -46.38 -18.14
C CYS A 337 18.76 -47.55 -18.45
N ASN A 338 18.36 -48.42 -19.38
CA ASN A 338 19.16 -49.55 -19.85
C ASN A 338 19.57 -49.28 -21.30
N GLU A 339 20.81 -49.60 -21.66
CA GLU A 339 21.32 -49.44 -23.03
C GLU A 339 20.75 -50.48 -24.01
N THR A 340 20.09 -51.52 -23.49
CA THR A 340 19.44 -52.56 -24.30
C THR A 340 18.34 -51.97 -25.16
N LEU A 341 18.55 -51.93 -26.48
CA LEU A 341 17.67 -51.33 -27.49
C LEU A 341 17.59 -49.79 -27.47
N ALA A 342 18.45 -49.11 -26.72
CA ALA A 342 18.47 -47.65 -26.68
C ALA A 342 18.88 -47.07 -28.05
N ASP A 343 18.08 -46.13 -28.55
CA ASP A 343 18.25 -45.48 -29.86
C ASP A 343 18.37 -43.94 -29.76
N VAL A 344 18.40 -43.43 -28.53
CA VAL A 344 18.66 -42.02 -28.19
C VAL A 344 19.33 -41.92 -26.81
N PHE A 345 20.23 -40.96 -26.66
CA PHE A 345 20.90 -40.62 -25.40
C PHE A 345 20.66 -39.16 -25.06
N PHE A 346 20.35 -38.89 -23.79
CA PHE A 346 20.18 -37.54 -23.29
C PHE A 346 21.37 -37.15 -22.42
N VAL A 347 21.89 -35.96 -22.63
CA VAL A 347 22.91 -35.38 -21.77
C VAL A 347 22.26 -34.27 -20.96
N VAL A 348 21.93 -34.58 -19.70
CA VAL A 348 21.04 -33.78 -18.83
C VAL A 348 21.84 -33.10 -17.73
N GLY A 349 21.50 -31.85 -17.41
CA GLY A 349 22.13 -31.06 -16.36
C GLY A 349 23.27 -30.17 -16.85
N SER A 350 23.67 -29.21 -16.01
CA SER A 350 24.74 -28.24 -16.27
C SER A 350 26.09 -28.70 -15.70
N ASP A 351 27.19 -28.26 -16.32
CA ASP A 351 28.61 -28.46 -15.99
C ASP A 351 28.96 -29.59 -14.97
N GLU A 352 28.72 -29.39 -13.67
CA GLU A 352 29.08 -30.34 -12.59
C GLU A 352 28.07 -31.49 -12.34
N SER A 353 26.84 -31.38 -12.85
CA SER A 353 25.73 -32.33 -12.66
C SER A 353 25.38 -33.15 -13.91
N ARG A 354 26.20 -33.03 -14.96
CA ARG A 354 25.94 -33.57 -16.29
C ARG A 354 25.88 -35.11 -16.29
N GLN A 355 24.75 -35.68 -16.72
CA GLN A 355 24.54 -37.13 -16.79
C GLN A 355 24.10 -37.56 -18.18
N ARG A 356 24.73 -38.63 -18.70
CA ARG A 356 24.34 -39.27 -19.95
C ARG A 356 23.37 -40.42 -19.68
N ILE A 357 22.17 -40.34 -20.21
CA ILE A 357 21.05 -41.23 -19.89
C ILE A 357 20.53 -41.90 -21.16
N PRO A 358 20.52 -43.25 -21.27
CA PRO A 358 19.95 -43.96 -22.41
C PRO A 358 18.42 -43.96 -22.37
N ALA A 359 17.79 -43.84 -23.54
CA ALA A 359 16.34 -43.90 -23.70
C ALA A 359 15.93 -44.47 -25.08
N HIS A 360 14.61 -44.55 -25.30
CA HIS A 360 13.99 -45.23 -26.44
C HIS A 360 12.96 -44.31 -27.09
N LYS A 361 13.20 -43.91 -28.36
CA LYS A 361 12.36 -42.97 -29.13
C LYS A 361 10.90 -43.42 -29.14
N PHE A 362 10.63 -44.70 -29.41
CA PHE A 362 9.27 -45.22 -29.43
C PHE A 362 8.51 -44.97 -28.12
N VAL A 363 9.13 -45.28 -26.96
CA VAL A 363 8.50 -45.12 -25.64
C VAL A 363 8.26 -43.63 -25.34
N LEU A 364 9.18 -42.77 -25.76
CA LEU A 364 9.06 -41.33 -25.55
C LEU A 364 8.02 -40.68 -26.46
N SER A 365 7.97 -41.03 -27.75
CA SER A 365 7.00 -40.49 -28.71
C SER A 365 5.56 -40.86 -28.35
N ILE A 366 5.31 -42.08 -27.86
CA ILE A 366 3.96 -42.45 -27.41
C ILE A 366 3.57 -41.78 -26.08
N GLY A 367 4.57 -41.40 -25.27
CA GLY A 367 4.39 -40.84 -23.94
C GLY A 367 4.33 -39.31 -23.90
N SER A 368 4.76 -38.64 -24.97
CA SER A 368 4.89 -37.18 -25.04
C SER A 368 4.82 -36.69 -26.48
N VAL A 369 3.91 -35.74 -26.71
CA VAL A 369 3.81 -35.04 -28.00
C VAL A 369 5.06 -34.21 -28.31
N VAL A 370 5.79 -33.76 -27.29
CA VAL A 370 7.04 -32.99 -27.47
C VAL A 370 8.15 -33.90 -27.96
N PHE A 371 8.27 -35.10 -27.41
CA PHE A 371 9.24 -36.08 -27.91
C PHE A 371 8.85 -36.60 -29.30
N ASP A 372 7.56 -36.80 -29.58
CA ASP A 372 7.11 -37.16 -30.92
C ASP A 372 7.51 -36.10 -31.95
N ALA A 373 7.24 -34.83 -31.68
CA ALA A 373 7.66 -33.72 -32.55
C ALA A 373 9.19 -33.60 -32.66
N MET A 374 9.92 -33.83 -31.56
CA MET A 374 11.38 -33.79 -31.54
C MET A 374 11.99 -34.84 -32.48
N PHE A 375 11.47 -36.07 -32.50
CA PHE A 375 12.03 -37.16 -33.29
C PHE A 375 11.44 -37.28 -34.70
N ASN A 376 10.15 -37.01 -34.86
CA ASN A 376 9.41 -37.24 -36.10
C ASN A 376 9.06 -35.93 -36.84
N GLY A 377 9.27 -34.76 -36.22
CA GLY A 377 8.95 -33.44 -36.78
C GLY A 377 10.07 -32.75 -37.56
N GLY A 378 11.19 -33.43 -37.84
CA GLY A 378 12.30 -32.91 -38.66
C GLY A 378 13.28 -31.96 -37.94
N LEU A 379 13.23 -31.89 -36.61
CA LEU A 379 14.05 -31.00 -35.78
C LEU A 379 15.42 -31.58 -35.38
N THR A 380 15.65 -32.88 -35.59
CA THR A 380 16.90 -33.56 -35.23
C THR A 380 17.68 -33.99 -36.47
N PRO A 381 19.02 -33.78 -36.55
CA PRO A 381 19.83 -34.24 -37.66
C PRO A 381 19.78 -35.76 -37.79
N ASN A 382 19.27 -36.28 -38.90
CA ASN A 382 19.27 -37.71 -39.20
C ASN A 382 20.62 -38.11 -39.81
N ASN A 383 21.62 -38.42 -38.97
CA ASN A 383 22.81 -39.14 -39.40
C ASN A 383 22.54 -40.65 -39.29
N PRO A 384 22.48 -41.41 -40.39
CA PRO A 384 22.23 -42.85 -40.33
C PRO A 384 23.45 -43.57 -39.74
N GLY A 385 23.31 -44.12 -38.53
CA GLY A 385 24.32 -44.99 -37.91
C GLY A 385 24.93 -44.51 -36.60
N GLU A 386 24.68 -43.27 -36.18
CA GLU A 386 25.09 -42.75 -34.87
C GLU A 386 23.88 -42.62 -33.93
N ALA A 387 24.06 -43.01 -32.67
CA ALA A 387 23.02 -42.84 -31.67
C ALA A 387 22.82 -41.35 -31.39
N LEU A 388 21.57 -40.89 -31.51
CA LEU A 388 21.23 -39.48 -31.39
C LEU A 388 21.51 -39.00 -29.94
N GLU A 389 22.38 -38.01 -29.78
CA GLU A 389 22.64 -37.35 -28.49
C GLU A 389 21.91 -36.01 -28.41
N ILE A 390 21.14 -35.80 -27.34
CA ILE A 390 20.34 -34.60 -27.12
C ILE A 390 20.75 -33.95 -25.79
N GLU A 391 21.17 -32.69 -25.85
CA GLU A 391 21.58 -31.93 -24.67
C GLU A 391 20.38 -31.20 -24.02
N LEU A 392 20.22 -31.38 -22.72
CA LEU A 392 19.16 -30.78 -21.89
C LEU A 392 19.79 -30.04 -20.69
N PRO A 393 20.42 -28.87 -20.90
CA PRO A 393 21.17 -28.18 -19.86
C PRO A 393 20.29 -27.56 -18.76
N ASP A 394 19.01 -27.32 -19.05
CA ASP A 394 18.04 -26.65 -18.18
C ASP A 394 17.15 -27.63 -17.39
N VAL A 395 17.37 -28.93 -17.54
CA VAL A 395 16.62 -29.98 -16.83
C VAL A 395 17.53 -30.66 -15.82
N GLU A 396 17.03 -30.86 -14.61
CA GLU A 396 17.76 -31.57 -13.56
C GLU A 396 17.73 -33.09 -13.83
N PRO A 397 18.86 -33.82 -13.68
CA PRO A 397 18.89 -35.26 -13.94
C PRO A 397 17.86 -36.06 -13.15
N SER A 398 17.64 -35.72 -11.88
CA SER A 398 16.66 -36.37 -10.99
C SER A 398 15.22 -36.25 -11.52
N ALA A 399 14.83 -35.05 -11.96
CA ALA A 399 13.52 -34.77 -12.53
C ALA A 399 13.32 -35.47 -13.89
N PHE A 400 14.36 -35.50 -14.73
CA PHE A 400 14.32 -36.22 -16.01
C PHE A 400 14.20 -37.73 -15.82
N LEU A 401 14.93 -38.31 -14.86
CA LEU A 401 14.83 -39.72 -14.50
C LEU A 401 13.42 -40.04 -13.98
N ALA A 402 12.81 -39.16 -13.18
CA ALA A 402 11.43 -39.33 -12.73
C ALA A 402 10.44 -39.33 -13.91
N LEU A 403 10.63 -38.43 -14.90
CA LEU A 403 9.84 -38.41 -16.13
C LEU A 403 9.97 -39.71 -16.90
N LEU A 404 11.20 -40.15 -17.18
CA LEU A 404 11.46 -41.40 -17.88
C LEU A 404 10.85 -42.58 -17.11
N LYS A 405 10.96 -42.61 -15.79
CA LYS A 405 10.39 -43.70 -14.99
C LYS A 405 8.89 -43.76 -15.15
N PHE A 406 8.22 -42.62 -15.13
CA PHE A 406 6.79 -42.51 -15.37
C PHE A 406 6.40 -43.02 -16.76
N LEU A 407 7.08 -42.57 -17.82
CA LEU A 407 6.79 -42.99 -19.20
C LEU A 407 6.99 -44.50 -19.43
N TYR A 408 7.88 -45.15 -18.66
CA TYR A 408 8.20 -46.57 -18.82
C TYR A 408 7.38 -47.49 -17.92
N SER A 409 6.77 -46.97 -16.86
CA SER A 409 6.16 -47.81 -15.82
C SER A 409 4.83 -47.33 -15.25
N ASP A 410 4.39 -46.12 -15.58
CA ASP A 410 3.29 -45.38 -14.94
C ASP A 410 3.52 -45.10 -13.43
N GLU A 411 4.72 -45.36 -12.91
CA GLU A 411 5.08 -45.09 -11.51
C GLU A 411 5.77 -43.74 -11.38
N VAL A 412 5.26 -42.89 -10.49
CA VAL A 412 5.91 -41.62 -10.12
C VAL A 412 6.25 -41.64 -8.63
N LYS A 413 7.50 -41.33 -8.32
CA LYS A 413 7.95 -41.03 -6.96
C LYS A 413 8.19 -39.54 -6.88
N ILE A 414 7.36 -38.87 -6.10
CA ILE A 414 7.43 -37.42 -5.93
C ILE A 414 8.00 -37.15 -4.54
N GLU A 415 9.08 -36.40 -4.49
CA GLU A 415 9.75 -36.00 -3.26
C GLU A 415 9.60 -34.49 -3.08
N ALA A 416 9.52 -34.03 -1.82
CA ALA A 416 9.29 -32.62 -1.52
C ALA A 416 10.40 -31.70 -2.05
N GLU A 417 11.64 -32.21 -2.13
CA GLU A 417 12.82 -31.45 -2.58
C GLU A 417 12.87 -31.29 -4.11
N SER A 418 12.27 -32.22 -4.87
CA SER A 418 12.37 -32.27 -6.34
C SER A 418 11.03 -32.07 -7.07
N VAL A 419 9.92 -31.91 -6.34
CA VAL A 419 8.58 -31.78 -6.94
C VAL A 419 8.48 -30.61 -7.93
N MET A 420 9.17 -29.49 -7.68
CA MET A 420 9.12 -28.33 -8.56
C MET A 420 9.85 -28.55 -9.88
N THR A 421 11.06 -29.15 -9.83
CA THR A 421 11.83 -29.48 -11.04
C THR A 421 11.18 -30.62 -11.81
N THR A 422 10.51 -31.54 -11.10
CA THR A 422 9.69 -32.62 -11.67
C THR A 422 8.46 -32.06 -12.39
N LEU A 423 7.74 -31.11 -11.79
CA LEU A 423 6.59 -30.43 -12.42
C LEU A 423 7.00 -29.63 -13.66
N TYR A 424 8.11 -28.89 -13.59
CA TYR A 424 8.69 -28.20 -14.75
C TYR A 424 8.97 -29.18 -15.89
N THR A 425 9.62 -30.30 -15.58
CA THR A 425 9.98 -31.31 -16.57
C THR A 425 8.73 -31.96 -17.18
N ALA A 426 7.72 -32.29 -16.37
CA ALA A 426 6.46 -32.84 -16.85
C ALA A 426 5.74 -31.87 -17.82
N LYS A 427 5.69 -30.58 -17.49
CA LYS A 427 5.12 -29.53 -18.36
C LYS A 427 5.92 -29.31 -19.63
N LYS A 428 7.25 -29.21 -19.51
CA LYS A 428 8.17 -29.01 -20.65
C LYS A 428 8.01 -30.09 -21.71
N TYR A 429 7.78 -31.33 -21.27
CA TYR A 429 7.56 -32.47 -22.17
C TYR A 429 6.08 -32.86 -22.31
N ALA A 430 5.14 -32.00 -21.88
CA ALA A 430 3.70 -32.19 -22.01
C ALA A 430 3.23 -33.60 -21.61
N VAL A 431 3.39 -33.93 -20.32
CA VAL A 431 2.95 -35.20 -19.72
C VAL A 431 1.88 -34.93 -18.64
N PRO A 432 0.60 -34.69 -19.02
CA PRO A 432 -0.43 -34.15 -18.11
C PRO A 432 -0.75 -35.05 -16.92
N ALA A 433 -0.64 -36.38 -17.09
CA ALA A 433 -0.89 -37.33 -16.02
C ALA A 433 0.13 -37.18 -14.88
N MET A 434 1.38 -36.88 -15.22
CA MET A 434 2.45 -36.63 -14.25
C MET A 434 2.34 -35.22 -13.64
N GLU A 435 1.97 -34.21 -14.44
CA GLU A 435 1.66 -32.85 -13.95
C GLU A 435 0.59 -32.89 -12.86
N LYS A 436 -0.52 -33.59 -13.14
CA LYS A 436 -1.64 -33.74 -12.20
C LYS A 436 -1.20 -34.36 -10.87
N GLU A 437 -0.30 -35.33 -10.91
CA GLU A 437 0.19 -36.00 -9.72
C GLU A 437 1.14 -35.12 -8.89
N CYS A 438 1.95 -34.29 -9.56
CA CYS A 438 2.77 -33.25 -8.92
C CYS A 438 1.89 -32.19 -8.23
N VAL A 439 0.88 -31.66 -8.93
CA VAL A 439 -0.05 -30.67 -8.37
C VAL A 439 -0.87 -31.27 -7.21
N ARG A 440 -1.27 -32.54 -7.31
CA ARG A 440 -1.96 -33.24 -6.21
C ARG A 440 -1.08 -33.33 -4.97
N PHE A 441 0.20 -33.67 -5.14
CA PHE A 441 1.17 -33.71 -4.04
C PHE A 441 1.36 -32.32 -3.41
N LEU A 442 1.53 -31.26 -4.23
CA LEU A 442 1.65 -29.88 -3.75
C LEU A 442 0.42 -29.43 -2.94
N LYS A 443 -0.80 -29.76 -3.40
CA LYS A 443 -2.04 -29.49 -2.65
C LYS A 443 -2.08 -30.19 -1.29
N GLN A 444 -1.49 -31.38 -1.15
CA GLN A 444 -1.42 -32.12 0.11
C GLN A 444 -0.39 -31.55 1.10
N CYS A 445 0.66 -30.90 0.57
CA CYS A 445 1.71 -30.26 1.36
C CYS A 445 1.41 -28.79 1.74
N LEU A 446 0.28 -28.24 1.28
CA LEU A 446 -0.10 -26.85 1.53
C LEU A 446 -0.50 -26.64 2.99
N VAL A 447 0.29 -25.82 3.69
CA VAL A 447 0.06 -25.38 5.08
C VAL A 447 0.19 -23.85 5.15
N PRO A 448 -0.35 -23.18 6.18
CA PRO A 448 -0.31 -21.71 6.25
C PRO A 448 1.09 -21.11 6.10
N ASP A 449 2.08 -21.71 6.77
CA ASP A 449 3.48 -21.27 6.76
C ASP A 449 4.12 -21.24 5.35
N ASN A 450 3.78 -22.21 4.48
CA ASN A 450 4.33 -22.29 3.13
C ASN A 450 3.38 -21.73 2.04
N ALA A 451 2.22 -21.19 2.42
CA ALA A 451 1.15 -20.85 1.49
C ALA A 451 1.54 -19.74 0.49
N PHE A 452 2.36 -18.76 0.91
CA PHE A 452 2.85 -17.70 0.04
C PHE A 452 3.88 -18.18 -0.98
N MET A 453 4.81 -19.05 -0.55
CA MET A 453 5.76 -19.69 -1.47
C MET A 453 5.01 -20.56 -2.48
N MET A 454 4.07 -21.39 -2.00
CA MET A 454 3.24 -22.25 -2.85
C MET A 454 2.38 -21.45 -3.82
N LEU A 455 1.89 -20.27 -3.43
CA LEU A 455 1.15 -19.36 -4.31
C LEU A 455 2.02 -18.85 -5.47
N SER A 456 3.24 -18.38 -5.18
CA SER A 456 4.17 -17.92 -6.23
C SER A 456 4.54 -19.05 -7.19
N GLN A 457 4.77 -20.26 -6.67
CA GLN A 457 5.03 -21.43 -7.51
C GLN A 457 3.82 -21.82 -8.37
N ALA A 458 2.62 -21.86 -7.78
CA ALA A 458 1.40 -22.19 -8.51
C ALA A 458 1.15 -21.23 -9.68
N LYS A 459 1.45 -19.95 -9.51
CA LYS A 459 1.37 -18.96 -10.60
C LYS A 459 2.44 -19.16 -11.67
N LEU A 460 3.69 -19.41 -11.27
CA LEU A 460 4.79 -19.66 -12.20
C LEU A 460 4.49 -20.82 -13.14
N PHE A 461 3.80 -21.84 -12.64
CA PHE A 461 3.41 -23.03 -13.40
C PHE A 461 2.00 -22.96 -14.02
N ASP A 462 1.32 -21.82 -13.92
CA ASP A 462 -0.04 -21.57 -14.43
C ASP A 462 -1.07 -22.61 -13.91
N GLU A 463 -1.09 -22.82 -12.59
CA GLU A 463 -1.93 -23.80 -11.90
C GLU A 463 -3.08 -23.12 -11.11
N PRO A 464 -4.20 -22.76 -11.76
CA PRO A 464 -5.25 -21.92 -11.16
C PRO A 464 -5.95 -22.57 -9.95
N GLU A 465 -6.12 -23.89 -9.96
CA GLU A 465 -6.73 -24.61 -8.84
C GLU A 465 -5.85 -24.59 -7.59
N LEU A 466 -4.52 -24.66 -7.76
CA LEU A 466 -3.58 -24.57 -6.66
C LEU A 466 -3.49 -23.13 -6.15
N VAL A 467 -3.47 -22.14 -7.05
CA VAL A 467 -3.53 -20.70 -6.71
C VAL A 467 -4.74 -20.42 -5.81
N GLN A 468 -5.94 -20.84 -6.22
CA GLN A 468 -7.15 -20.63 -5.43
C GLN A 468 -7.04 -21.28 -4.05
N LYS A 469 -6.48 -22.49 -3.97
CA LYS A 469 -6.28 -23.19 -2.70
C LYS A 469 -5.29 -22.47 -1.78
N CYS A 470 -4.17 -22.00 -2.31
CA CYS A 470 -3.20 -21.20 -1.56
C CYS A 470 -3.85 -19.94 -1.01
N LEU A 471 -4.62 -19.23 -1.83
CA LEU A 471 -5.34 -18.02 -1.42
C LEU A 471 -6.38 -18.30 -0.33
N GLU A 472 -7.14 -19.40 -0.44
CA GLU A 472 -8.06 -19.83 0.64
C GLU A 472 -7.35 -20.08 1.97
N VAL A 473 -6.17 -20.69 1.94
CA VAL A 473 -5.37 -20.98 3.14
C VAL A 473 -4.81 -19.68 3.74
N ILE A 474 -4.32 -18.76 2.90
CA ILE A 474 -3.85 -17.42 3.32
C ILE A 474 -5.01 -16.63 3.95
N ASP A 475 -6.20 -16.67 3.34
CA ASP A 475 -7.38 -15.97 3.85
C ASP A 475 -7.83 -16.56 5.20
N LYS A 476 -7.80 -17.89 5.36
CA LYS A 476 -8.22 -18.55 6.61
C LYS A 476 -7.21 -18.40 7.76
N ASN A 477 -5.92 -18.42 7.46
CA ASN A 477 -4.82 -18.48 8.43
C ASN A 477 -3.84 -17.30 8.23
N THR A 478 -4.37 -16.09 8.00
CA THR A 478 -3.59 -14.92 7.57
C THR A 478 -2.40 -14.58 8.46
N LEU A 479 -2.55 -14.59 9.79
CA LEU A 479 -1.45 -14.28 10.71
C LEU A 479 -0.29 -15.29 10.59
N GLU A 480 -0.62 -16.57 10.48
CA GLU A 480 0.37 -17.65 10.37
C GLU A 480 1.06 -17.61 9.01
N ALA A 481 0.29 -17.38 7.94
CA ALA A 481 0.83 -17.21 6.59
C ALA A 481 1.75 -15.99 6.48
N LEU A 482 1.40 -14.85 7.07
CA LEU A 482 2.23 -13.63 7.04
C LEU A 482 3.53 -13.76 7.86
N ASN A 483 3.56 -14.67 8.84
CA ASN A 483 4.77 -14.97 9.60
C ASN A 483 5.66 -16.03 8.94
N GLY A 484 5.16 -16.71 7.90
CA GLY A 484 5.92 -17.72 7.16
C GLY A 484 7.02 -17.07 6.30
N GLU A 485 8.15 -17.77 6.14
CA GLU A 485 9.29 -17.26 5.37
C GLU A 485 8.91 -16.93 3.92
N GLY A 486 7.98 -17.68 3.32
CA GLY A 486 7.54 -17.46 1.94
C GLY A 486 6.88 -16.08 1.70
N PHE A 487 6.44 -15.39 2.75
CA PHE A 487 5.84 -14.06 2.62
C PHE A 487 6.88 -12.98 2.29
N THR A 488 8.14 -13.13 2.70
CA THR A 488 9.18 -12.12 2.40
C THR A 488 9.60 -12.13 0.94
N ASP A 489 9.41 -13.28 0.30
CA ASP A 489 9.94 -13.60 -1.03
C ASP A 489 8.88 -13.50 -2.13
N ILE A 490 7.63 -13.17 -1.75
CA ILE A 490 6.54 -12.93 -2.71
C ILE A 490 6.83 -11.71 -3.59
N ASP A 491 6.49 -11.84 -4.87
CA ASP A 491 6.55 -10.76 -5.84
C ASP A 491 5.47 -9.69 -5.59
N LEU A 492 5.71 -8.49 -6.11
CA LEU A 492 4.84 -7.34 -5.90
C LEU A 492 3.42 -7.57 -6.41
N ASP A 493 3.27 -8.15 -7.60
CA ASP A 493 1.96 -8.31 -8.24
C ASP A 493 1.10 -9.29 -7.45
N THR A 494 1.70 -10.40 -6.99
CA THR A 494 1.04 -11.36 -6.11
C THR A 494 0.73 -10.76 -4.74
N LEU A 495 1.63 -9.96 -4.15
CA LEU A 495 1.34 -9.27 -2.88
C LEU A 495 0.13 -8.36 -3.01
N CYS A 496 0.06 -7.64 -4.11
CA CYS A 496 -1.01 -6.70 -4.40
C CYS A 496 -2.35 -7.41 -4.66
N GLU A 497 -2.33 -8.51 -5.40
CA GLU A 497 -3.48 -9.40 -5.54
C GLU A 497 -3.95 -9.92 -4.18
N VAL A 498 -3.04 -10.37 -3.33
CA VAL A 498 -3.40 -10.86 -1.99
C VAL A 498 -4.00 -9.73 -1.16
N LEU A 499 -3.35 -8.56 -1.08
CA LEU A 499 -3.80 -7.40 -0.28
C LEU A 499 -5.10 -6.74 -0.78
N THR A 500 -5.47 -6.96 -2.04
CA THR A 500 -6.74 -6.48 -2.57
C THR A 500 -7.91 -7.39 -2.19
N ARG A 501 -7.66 -8.66 -1.85
CA ARG A 501 -8.71 -9.62 -1.49
C ARG A 501 -9.42 -9.24 -0.19
N ASP A 502 -10.74 -9.36 -0.23
CA ASP A 502 -11.61 -9.15 0.93
C ASP A 502 -11.50 -10.28 1.98
N GLY A 503 -10.84 -11.40 1.64
CA GLY A 503 -10.70 -12.58 2.49
C GLY A 503 -9.58 -12.54 3.54
N LEU A 504 -8.67 -11.56 3.45
CA LEU A 504 -7.53 -11.46 4.36
C LEU A 504 -7.96 -11.07 5.78
N ARG A 505 -7.73 -11.97 6.73
CA ARG A 505 -8.03 -11.78 8.16
C ARG A 505 -6.91 -10.98 8.85
N ILE A 506 -6.78 -9.71 8.49
CA ILE A 506 -5.78 -8.81 9.09
C ILE A 506 -6.38 -8.10 10.30
N HIS A 507 -5.84 -8.39 11.49
CA HIS A 507 -6.11 -7.60 12.69
C HIS A 507 -5.41 -6.23 12.58
N PRO A 508 -5.96 -5.11 13.10
CA PRO A 508 -5.36 -3.77 13.02
C PRO A 508 -4.04 -3.58 13.81
N GLN A 509 -3.23 -4.63 13.99
CA GLN A 509 -1.91 -4.61 14.64
C GLN A 509 -0.81 -5.34 13.84
N LEU A 510 -1.02 -5.63 12.55
CA LEU A 510 -0.19 -6.54 11.77
C LEU A 510 0.54 -5.86 10.59
N LEU A 511 1.72 -5.28 10.82
CA LEU A 511 2.72 -5.12 9.75
C LEU A 511 4.06 -5.61 10.30
N SER A 512 4.68 -6.56 9.62
CA SER A 512 5.98 -7.13 10.00
C SER A 512 7.13 -6.17 9.65
N GLU A 513 8.28 -6.37 10.28
CA GLU A 513 9.48 -5.52 10.14
C GLU A 513 10.01 -5.39 8.70
N GLN A 514 9.76 -6.40 7.86
CA GLN A 514 10.27 -6.46 6.48
C GLN A 514 9.33 -5.76 5.48
N GLU A 515 8.01 -5.81 5.67
CA GLU A 515 7.04 -5.03 4.88
C GLU A 515 7.21 -3.54 5.09
N MET A 516 7.50 -3.15 6.34
CA MET A 516 7.87 -1.78 6.69
C MET A 516 9.14 -1.34 5.94
N ASN A 517 10.11 -2.23 5.74
CA ASN A 517 11.35 -1.96 5.01
C ASN A 517 11.14 -1.81 3.49
N LYS A 518 10.19 -2.55 2.88
CA LYS A 518 9.86 -2.42 1.45
C LYS A 518 9.13 -1.11 1.15
N ILE A 519 8.17 -0.71 2.00
CA ILE A 519 7.48 0.59 1.91
C ILE A 519 8.46 1.75 2.20
N TYR A 520 9.38 1.56 3.15
CA TYR A 520 10.48 2.49 3.41
C TYR A 520 11.40 2.70 2.20
N LYS A 521 11.82 1.62 1.52
CA LYS A 521 12.61 1.71 0.28
C LYS A 521 11.84 2.34 -0.87
N TYR A 522 10.53 2.11 -0.98
CA TYR A 522 9.68 2.77 -1.98
C TYR A 522 9.58 4.29 -1.79
N LEU A 523 9.45 4.76 -0.54
CA LEU A 523 9.25 6.17 -0.23
C LEU A 523 10.57 6.96 -0.13
N ALA A 524 11.69 6.31 0.19
CA ALA A 524 12.98 6.96 0.43
C ALA A 524 13.88 7.12 -0.81
N VAL A 525 13.54 6.50 -1.93
CA VAL A 525 14.36 6.47 -3.15
C VAL A 525 13.84 7.47 -4.20
N SER A 526 14.75 8.05 -4.97
CA SER A 526 14.47 9.03 -6.03
C SER A 526 13.40 8.52 -7.02
N PRO A 527 12.59 9.41 -7.63
CA PRO A 527 11.45 9.03 -8.48
C PRO A 527 11.78 8.10 -9.67
N GLN A 528 13.04 8.07 -10.11
CA GLN A 528 13.50 7.28 -11.25
C GLN A 528 13.73 5.79 -10.93
N ASP A 529 13.89 5.44 -9.65
CA ASP A 529 14.20 4.07 -9.18
C ASP A 529 13.11 3.51 -8.23
N ARG A 530 11.91 4.08 -8.28
CA ARG A 530 10.81 3.79 -7.33
C ARG A 530 10.04 2.52 -7.74
N PRO A 531 10.00 1.43 -6.94
CA PRO A 531 9.32 0.19 -7.34
C PRO A 531 7.81 0.23 -7.10
N VAL A 532 6.97 0.30 -8.13
CA VAL A 532 5.49 0.47 -8.09
C VAL A 532 4.79 -0.23 -6.89
N LEU A 533 3.78 0.40 -6.27
CA LEU A 533 2.94 -0.24 -5.24
C LEU A 533 1.49 -0.33 -5.74
N ILE A 534 0.85 -1.51 -5.66
CA ILE A 534 -0.44 -1.80 -6.32
C ILE A 534 -1.51 -2.20 -5.27
N TYR A 535 -2.00 -1.29 -4.42
CA TYR A 535 -3.17 -1.62 -3.57
C TYR A 535 -4.18 -0.47 -3.38
N SER A 536 -5.45 -0.86 -3.14
CA SER A 536 -6.69 -0.07 -3.34
C SER A 536 -7.16 0.74 -2.13
N ASP A 537 -7.95 1.78 -2.43
CA ASP A 537 -8.27 2.94 -1.61
C ASP A 537 -9.75 3.00 -1.13
N ARG A 538 -10.31 1.96 -0.48
CA ARG A 538 -11.64 2.08 0.19
C ARG A 538 -11.68 1.53 1.63
N PRO A 539 -12.44 2.17 2.55
CA PRO A 539 -12.57 1.69 3.94
C PRO A 539 -13.42 0.42 4.03
N ARG A 540 -12.92 -0.63 4.69
CA ARG A 540 -13.64 -1.90 4.90
C ARG A 540 -14.16 -1.96 6.34
N CYS A 541 -15.47 -2.18 6.52
CA CYS A 541 -16.10 -2.28 7.85
C CYS A 541 -16.18 -3.73 8.34
N GLN A 542 -15.98 -3.87 9.65
CA GLN A 542 -15.82 -5.11 10.42
C GLN A 542 -17.14 -5.87 10.50
N ILE A 543 -17.20 -7.09 9.98
CA ILE A 543 -17.77 -8.30 10.62
C ILE A 543 -17.77 -9.43 9.59
N SER A 544 -17.33 -10.60 10.06
CA SER A 544 -16.99 -11.83 9.33
C SER A 544 -18.21 -12.61 8.78
N SER A 545 -19.12 -11.94 8.11
CA SER A 545 -20.26 -12.59 7.45
C SER A 545 -20.69 -11.73 6.28
N THR A 546 -21.11 -12.37 5.18
CA THR A 546 -21.74 -11.70 4.05
C THR A 546 -22.79 -10.72 4.58
N GLU A 547 -22.69 -9.46 4.17
CA GLU A 547 -23.71 -8.48 4.51
C GLU A 547 -24.96 -8.77 3.69
N TYR A 548 -26.09 -8.83 4.36
CA TYR A 548 -27.37 -9.05 3.73
C TYR A 548 -28.28 -7.85 3.95
N VAL A 549 -29.13 -7.61 2.96
CA VAL A 549 -30.15 -6.58 3.00
C VAL A 549 -31.50 -7.25 2.79
N VAL A 550 -32.42 -7.06 3.74
CA VAL A 550 -33.82 -7.41 3.51
C VAL A 550 -34.56 -6.17 3.05
N SER A 551 -35.03 -6.19 1.81
CA SER A 551 -35.88 -5.14 1.25
C SER A 551 -37.34 -5.59 1.31
N ARG A 552 -38.21 -4.78 1.93
CA ARG A 552 -39.61 -5.20 2.21
C ARG A 552 -40.66 -4.66 1.25
N PHE A 553 -40.34 -3.69 0.40
CA PHE A 553 -41.30 -3.07 -0.52
C PHE A 553 -41.07 -3.47 -1.97
N GLN A 554 -42.16 -3.62 -2.73
CA GLN A 554 -42.10 -3.99 -4.15
C GLN A 554 -42.18 -2.79 -5.10
N ARG A 555 -42.62 -1.63 -4.60
CA ARG A 555 -42.77 -0.40 -5.38
C ARG A 555 -42.29 0.80 -4.57
N ILE A 556 -41.93 1.86 -5.28
CA ILE A 556 -41.50 3.13 -4.70
C ILE A 556 -42.43 4.23 -5.23
N GLU A 557 -42.99 5.00 -4.32
CA GLU A 557 -43.82 6.18 -4.60
C GLU A 557 -43.17 7.42 -3.94
N ASN A 558 -43.75 8.61 -4.16
CA ASN A 558 -43.19 9.88 -3.68
C ASN A 558 -44.18 10.67 -2.80
N ARG A 559 -43.65 11.67 -2.07
CA ARG A 559 -44.37 12.56 -1.12
C ARG A 559 -44.67 11.95 0.25
N TRP A 560 -43.65 11.37 0.88
CA TRP A 560 -43.72 10.99 2.29
C TRP A 560 -43.18 12.10 3.19
N GLY A 561 -44.07 12.70 3.97
CA GLY A 561 -43.76 13.80 4.89
C GLY A 561 -43.39 13.32 6.29
N PHE A 562 -42.72 14.20 7.05
CA PHE A 562 -42.25 13.91 8.41
C PHE A 562 -42.93 14.83 9.43
N CYS A 563 -43.81 14.28 10.28
CA CYS A 563 -44.56 15.07 11.28
C CYS A 563 -43.90 15.17 12.66
N GLY A 564 -42.60 14.87 12.76
CA GLY A 564 -41.84 14.92 14.01
C GLY A 564 -41.99 13.70 14.93
N THR A 565 -42.73 12.68 14.50
CA THR A 565 -42.73 11.34 15.11
C THR A 565 -41.85 10.38 14.30
N SER A 566 -41.40 9.27 14.89
CA SER A 566 -40.57 8.31 14.17
C SER A 566 -41.40 7.40 13.27
N ASP A 567 -40.84 7.00 12.13
CA ASP A 567 -41.33 5.87 11.36
C ASP A 567 -40.93 4.57 12.05
N ARG A 568 -41.88 3.64 12.24
CA ARG A 568 -41.68 2.45 13.06
C ARG A 568 -42.26 1.20 12.41
N ILE A 569 -41.52 0.11 12.47
CA ILE A 569 -41.99 -1.22 12.05
C ILE A 569 -41.52 -2.29 13.03
N LYS A 570 -42.40 -3.23 13.37
CA LYS A 570 -42.01 -4.41 14.15
C LYS A 570 -41.46 -5.47 13.22
N PHE A 571 -40.37 -6.12 13.62
CA PHE A 571 -39.83 -7.26 12.90
C PHE A 571 -39.45 -8.38 13.87
N THR A 572 -39.53 -9.62 13.38
CA THR A 572 -39.04 -10.85 14.04
C THR A 572 -38.28 -11.64 12.99
N VAL A 573 -37.25 -12.38 13.42
CA VAL A 573 -36.44 -13.24 12.56
C VAL A 573 -36.44 -14.67 13.08
N ASP A 574 -36.21 -15.63 12.18
CA ASP A 574 -36.12 -17.06 12.50
C ASP A 574 -34.70 -17.51 12.89
N ARG A 575 -33.66 -16.72 12.55
CA ARG A 575 -32.26 -16.96 12.88
C ARG A 575 -31.64 -15.80 13.66
N ARG A 576 -30.58 -16.08 14.41
CA ARG A 576 -29.79 -15.04 15.10
C ARG A 576 -29.03 -14.19 14.08
N ILE A 577 -29.21 -12.86 14.16
CA ILE A 577 -28.57 -11.90 13.25
C ILE A 577 -27.99 -10.70 14.02
N PHE A 578 -27.12 -9.94 13.37
CA PHE A 578 -26.62 -8.66 13.87
C PHE A 578 -27.01 -7.54 12.90
N VAL A 579 -27.88 -6.64 13.33
CA VAL A 579 -28.34 -5.51 12.49
C VAL A 579 -27.32 -4.37 12.53
N VAL A 580 -26.85 -3.98 11.36
CA VAL A 580 -25.86 -2.91 11.16
C VAL A 580 -26.52 -1.55 11.02
N GLY A 581 -27.70 -1.51 10.40
CA GLY A 581 -28.36 -0.26 10.07
C GLY A 581 -29.64 -0.43 9.27
N PHE A 582 -30.18 0.69 8.82
CA PHE A 582 -31.36 0.76 7.96
C PHE A 582 -31.01 1.44 6.63
N GLY A 583 -31.66 1.04 5.55
CA GLY A 583 -31.80 1.89 4.38
C GLY A 583 -33.03 2.78 4.57
N LEU A 584 -32.90 4.09 4.36
CA LEU A 584 -33.97 5.08 4.49
C LEU A 584 -34.13 5.84 3.17
N TYR A 585 -35.34 6.11 2.73
CA TYR A 585 -35.52 6.89 1.49
C TYR A 585 -35.20 8.37 1.69
N GLY A 586 -34.63 8.99 0.65
CA GLY A 586 -34.25 10.40 0.61
C GLY A 586 -35.22 11.29 -0.17
N ALA A 587 -34.82 12.55 -0.38
CA ALA A 587 -35.60 13.59 -1.05
C ALA A 587 -36.01 13.21 -2.48
N ILE A 588 -37.17 13.70 -2.90
CA ILE A 588 -37.74 13.46 -4.23
C ILE A 588 -37.07 14.29 -5.35
N SER A 589 -36.28 15.31 -4.99
CA SER A 589 -35.58 16.15 -5.95
C SER A 589 -34.33 16.79 -5.32
N GLY A 590 -33.20 16.71 -6.03
CA GLY A 590 -31.96 17.41 -5.68
C GLY A 590 -31.27 16.91 -4.40
N PRO A 591 -30.00 17.30 -4.18
CA PRO A 591 -29.25 16.86 -3.03
C PRO A 591 -29.77 17.52 -1.75
N HIS A 592 -30.08 16.71 -0.75
CA HIS A 592 -30.56 17.18 0.56
C HIS A 592 -29.89 16.39 1.68
N GLU A 593 -29.61 17.09 2.78
CA GLU A 593 -29.17 16.47 4.03
C GLU A 593 -30.38 16.23 4.93
N TYR A 594 -30.52 15.01 5.42
CA TYR A 594 -31.50 14.61 6.43
C TYR A 594 -30.79 14.42 7.77
N LYS A 595 -31.41 14.91 8.84
CA LYS A 595 -31.04 14.53 10.21
C LYS A 595 -31.90 13.36 10.62
N THR A 596 -31.29 12.30 11.15
CA THR A 596 -32.01 11.10 11.55
C THR A 596 -31.53 10.54 12.88
N GLN A 597 -32.46 10.00 13.65
CA GLN A 597 -32.17 9.19 14.82
C GLN A 597 -32.74 7.80 14.60
N ILE A 598 -31.87 6.79 14.54
CA ILE A 598 -32.27 5.39 14.37
C ILE A 598 -32.20 4.64 15.71
N LYS A 599 -33.16 3.72 15.94
CA LYS A 599 -33.22 2.88 17.14
C LYS A 599 -33.66 1.46 16.83
N ILE A 600 -33.19 0.52 17.65
CA ILE A 600 -33.77 -0.82 17.79
C ILE A 600 -34.27 -1.00 19.22
N ILE A 601 -35.54 -1.33 19.38
CA ILE A 601 -36.21 -1.46 20.69
C ILE A 601 -36.75 -2.88 20.84
N HIS A 602 -36.47 -3.52 21.97
CA HIS A 602 -37.01 -4.84 22.29
C HIS A 602 -38.46 -4.74 22.76
N CYS A 603 -39.43 -5.37 22.07
CA CYS A 603 -40.86 -5.18 22.37
C CYS A 603 -41.27 -5.67 23.77
N GLY A 604 -40.73 -6.80 24.23
CA GLY A 604 -41.12 -7.40 25.52
C GLY A 604 -40.67 -6.60 26.75
N THR A 605 -39.51 -5.93 26.69
CA THR A 605 -38.93 -5.17 27.81
C THR A 605 -39.02 -3.66 27.61
N ASN A 606 -39.43 -3.21 26.42
CA ASN A 606 -39.39 -1.82 25.98
C ASN A 606 -38.02 -1.14 26.11
N LYS A 607 -36.93 -1.92 26.19
CA LYS A 607 -35.55 -1.43 26.28
C LYS A 607 -35.01 -1.08 24.89
N THR A 608 -34.47 0.13 24.75
CA THR A 608 -33.67 0.52 23.58
C THR A 608 -32.34 -0.23 23.61
N LEU A 609 -32.08 -1.04 22.59
CA LEU A 609 -30.84 -1.82 22.47
C LEU A 609 -29.73 -1.02 21.82
N ALA A 610 -30.07 -0.16 20.86
CA ALA A 610 -29.15 0.75 20.23
C ALA A 610 -29.87 2.02 19.77
N GLU A 611 -29.14 3.13 19.79
CA GLU A 611 -29.59 4.45 19.37
C GLU A 611 -28.40 5.20 18.73
N HIS A 612 -28.64 5.82 17.57
CA HIS A 612 -27.61 6.62 16.90
C HIS A 612 -28.23 7.86 16.23
N ASP A 613 -27.75 9.02 16.65
CA ASP A 613 -28.01 10.32 16.03
C ASP A 613 -27.00 10.59 14.92
N THR A 614 -27.48 10.77 13.69
CA THR A 614 -26.61 10.99 12.54
C THR A 614 -27.31 11.78 11.44
N SER A 615 -26.57 12.10 10.37
CA SER A 615 -27.11 12.71 9.15
C SER A 615 -26.80 11.81 7.96
N PHE A 616 -27.65 11.84 6.94
CA PHE A 616 -27.32 11.26 5.63
C PHE A 616 -27.67 12.24 4.51
N VAL A 617 -26.90 12.18 3.43
CA VAL A 617 -27.12 12.98 2.22
C VAL A 617 -27.67 12.08 1.14
N CYS A 618 -28.78 12.47 0.54
CA CYS A 618 -29.33 11.87 -0.66
C CYS A 618 -29.10 12.78 -1.85
N ASP A 619 -29.00 12.22 -3.06
CA ASP A 619 -28.80 12.93 -4.33
C ASP A 619 -30.13 13.21 -5.09
N GLY A 620 -31.27 12.84 -4.50
CA GLY A 620 -32.59 12.98 -5.12
C GLY A 620 -33.07 11.72 -5.85
N ASN A 621 -32.30 10.63 -5.82
CA ASN A 621 -32.70 9.35 -6.40
C ASN A 621 -33.62 8.55 -5.45
N SER A 622 -34.32 7.54 -5.99
CA SER A 622 -35.23 6.69 -5.23
C SER A 622 -34.53 5.55 -4.48
N ARG A 623 -33.19 5.50 -4.44
CA ARG A 623 -32.45 4.43 -3.74
C ARG A 623 -32.40 4.72 -2.24
N PRO A 624 -32.61 3.71 -1.37
CA PRO A 624 -32.44 3.90 0.05
C PRO A 624 -31.01 4.34 0.40
N CYS A 625 -30.89 5.38 1.21
CA CYS A 625 -29.64 5.83 1.80
C CYS A 625 -29.36 5.02 3.06
N ARG A 626 -28.15 4.47 3.12
CA ARG A 626 -27.69 3.67 4.25
C ARG A 626 -27.43 4.53 5.48
N VAL A 627 -27.98 4.11 6.62
CA VAL A 627 -27.76 4.73 7.94
C VAL A 627 -27.43 3.63 8.95
N CYS A 628 -26.22 3.69 9.53
CA CYS A 628 -25.69 2.62 10.39
C CYS A 628 -25.70 3.00 11.87
N PHE A 629 -25.80 1.99 12.74
CA PHE A 629 -25.47 2.12 14.17
C PHE A 629 -23.94 2.23 14.35
N LYS A 630 -23.51 2.66 15.54
CA LYS A 630 -22.07 2.69 15.90
C LYS A 630 -21.48 1.28 15.99
N ASP A 631 -22.26 0.36 16.55
CA ASP A 631 -21.93 -1.05 16.71
C ASP A 631 -23.15 -1.89 16.26
N PRO A 632 -22.96 -3.04 15.61
CA PRO A 632 -24.08 -3.90 15.22
C PRO A 632 -24.86 -4.47 16.39
N VAL A 633 -26.17 -4.59 16.19
CA VAL A 633 -27.13 -4.89 17.24
C VAL A 633 -27.57 -6.34 17.14
N GLU A 634 -27.33 -7.12 18.18
CA GLU A 634 -27.74 -8.52 18.22
C GLU A 634 -29.28 -8.65 18.29
N ILE A 635 -29.83 -9.45 17.38
CA ILE A 635 -31.24 -9.79 17.27
C ILE A 635 -31.37 -11.31 17.41
N LEU A 636 -32.15 -11.73 18.40
CA LEU A 636 -32.38 -13.14 18.70
C LEU A 636 -33.61 -13.67 17.94
N PRO A 637 -33.59 -14.95 17.54
CA PRO A 637 -34.70 -15.55 16.81
C PRO A 637 -35.97 -15.63 17.67
N GLY A 638 -37.14 -15.45 17.05
CA GLY A 638 -38.45 -15.53 17.70
C GLY A 638 -38.80 -14.35 18.62
N ILE A 639 -37.90 -13.39 18.83
CA ILE A 639 -38.16 -12.17 19.61
C ILE A 639 -38.58 -11.03 18.68
N THR A 640 -39.60 -10.28 19.07
CA THR A 640 -40.07 -9.12 18.30
C THR A 640 -39.36 -7.84 18.72
N TYR A 641 -38.81 -7.13 17.73
CA TYR A 641 -38.12 -5.85 17.89
C TYR A 641 -38.83 -4.76 17.08
N ILE A 642 -38.60 -3.49 17.43
CA ILE A 642 -39.06 -2.33 16.68
C ILE A 642 -37.83 -1.67 16.03
N ALA A 643 -37.81 -1.60 14.71
CA ALA A 643 -36.96 -0.68 13.97
C ALA A 643 -37.65 0.68 13.93
N ALA A 644 -36.95 1.73 14.39
CA ALA A 644 -37.49 3.09 14.43
C ALA A 644 -36.50 4.09 13.83
N ALA A 645 -37.01 5.02 13.01
CA ALA A 645 -36.23 6.11 12.43
C ALA A 645 -36.99 7.43 12.59
N LEU A 646 -36.45 8.36 13.37
CA LEU A 646 -36.95 9.74 13.43
C LEU A 646 -36.22 10.57 12.38
N ILE A 647 -36.88 10.84 11.26
CA ILE A 647 -36.28 11.51 10.09
C ILE A 647 -36.74 12.97 10.07
N ARG A 648 -35.81 13.89 9.82
CA ARG A 648 -36.07 15.33 9.67
C ARG A 648 -35.46 15.84 8.37
N GLY A 649 -36.32 16.29 7.47
CA GLY A 649 -35.97 16.84 6.18
C GLY A 649 -37.22 17.10 5.31
N PRO A 650 -37.04 17.43 4.03
CA PRO A 650 -38.16 17.62 3.10
C PRO A 650 -38.88 16.30 2.78
N ASP A 651 -39.92 16.35 1.94
CA ASP A 651 -40.65 15.15 1.51
C ASP A 651 -39.72 14.15 0.80
N SER A 652 -39.90 12.88 1.15
CA SER A 652 -39.09 11.77 0.65
C SER A 652 -39.86 10.83 -0.28
N TYR A 653 -39.14 9.94 -0.95
CA TYR A 653 -39.73 8.72 -1.49
C TYR A 653 -40.19 7.80 -0.36
N TYR A 654 -41.13 6.90 -0.62
CA TYR A 654 -41.51 5.82 0.30
C TYR A 654 -41.84 4.55 -0.46
N GLY A 655 -41.81 3.42 0.25
CA GLY A 655 -42.13 2.14 -0.36
C GLY A 655 -43.62 1.83 -0.23
N THR A 656 -44.16 1.09 -1.22
CA THR A 656 -45.53 0.57 -1.23
C THR A 656 -45.54 -0.91 -1.59
N LYS A 657 -46.68 -1.57 -1.38
CA LYS A 657 -46.84 -3.04 -1.54
C LYS A 657 -45.84 -3.82 -0.69
N GLY A 658 -45.77 -3.47 0.59
CA GLY A 658 -44.83 -4.09 1.52
C GLY A 658 -45.20 -5.52 1.89
N LEU A 659 -44.18 -6.36 2.02
CA LEU A 659 -44.31 -7.78 2.29
C LEU A 659 -44.33 -8.05 3.80
N ARG A 660 -45.32 -8.82 4.27
CA ARG A 660 -45.41 -9.29 5.67
C ARG A 660 -44.30 -10.26 6.03
N ARG A 661 -43.85 -11.05 5.07
CA ARG A 661 -42.83 -12.09 5.24
C ARG A 661 -41.88 -12.01 4.06
N VAL A 662 -40.60 -11.91 4.35
CA VAL A 662 -39.54 -11.85 3.33
C VAL A 662 -38.49 -12.89 3.70
N ASN A 663 -38.26 -13.86 2.82
CA ASN A 663 -37.11 -14.75 2.91
C ASN A 663 -36.01 -14.18 2.02
N THR A 664 -34.85 -13.91 2.63
CA THR A 664 -33.65 -13.51 1.90
C THR A 664 -32.89 -14.76 1.46
N ASN A 665 -33.11 -15.17 0.20
CA ASN A 665 -32.55 -16.40 -0.39
C ASN A 665 -31.05 -16.58 -0.17
N ASP A 666 -30.28 -15.48 -0.08
CA ASP A 666 -28.83 -15.51 0.05
C ASP A 666 -28.33 -15.78 1.48
N SER A 667 -29.16 -15.55 2.50
CA SER A 667 -28.83 -15.73 3.92
C SER A 667 -29.67 -16.79 4.62
N ASP A 668 -30.74 -17.27 3.97
CA ASP A 668 -31.75 -18.18 4.52
C ASP A 668 -32.36 -17.68 5.84
N VAL A 669 -32.49 -16.36 5.97
CA VAL A 669 -33.20 -15.70 7.09
C VAL A 669 -34.58 -15.25 6.64
N THR A 670 -35.60 -15.60 7.41
CA THR A 670 -36.96 -15.10 7.22
C THR A 670 -37.23 -13.94 8.16
N PHE A 671 -37.55 -12.77 7.59
CA PHE A 671 -38.11 -11.64 8.32
C PHE A 671 -39.63 -11.67 8.30
N GLN A 672 -40.25 -11.44 9.46
CA GLN A 672 -41.68 -11.22 9.58
C GLN A 672 -41.94 -9.81 10.11
N PHE A 673 -42.64 -8.99 9.31
CA PHE A 673 -42.98 -7.61 9.62
C PHE A 673 -44.42 -7.48 10.13
N THR A 674 -44.60 -6.72 11.21
CA THR A 674 -45.92 -6.40 11.76
C THR A 674 -46.02 -4.91 12.11
N TYR A 675 -47.26 -4.43 12.23
CA TYR A 675 -47.50 -3.02 12.52
C TYR A 675 -47.02 -2.64 13.93
N ALA A 676 -46.32 -1.51 14.03
CA ALA A 676 -45.96 -0.90 15.30
C ALA A 676 -46.98 0.18 15.68
N ALA A 677 -47.77 -0.06 16.73
CA ALA A 677 -48.73 0.91 17.27
C ALA A 677 -48.03 2.04 18.05
N MET A 678 -48.76 3.14 18.30
CA MET A 678 -48.28 4.43 18.88
C MET A 678 -47.49 5.29 17.88
N ASN A 679 -46.98 6.47 18.30
CA ASN A 679 -46.13 7.45 17.57
C ASN A 679 -45.36 6.83 16.40
N ASN A 680 -46.02 6.73 15.25
CA ASN A 680 -45.55 6.07 14.05
C ASN A 680 -45.99 6.95 12.89
N ASN A 681 -45.02 7.53 12.18
CA ASN A 681 -45.21 8.56 11.14
C ASN A 681 -45.85 8.00 9.84
N GLY A 682 -46.84 7.12 9.97
CA GLY A 682 -47.57 6.47 8.88
C GLY A 682 -46.99 5.14 8.44
N THR A 683 -45.77 4.77 8.85
CA THR A 683 -45.13 3.53 8.38
C THR A 683 -45.92 2.31 8.83
N SER A 684 -46.39 1.54 7.86
CA SER A 684 -47.11 0.29 8.05
C SER A 684 -46.37 -0.86 7.39
N VAL A 685 -46.96 -2.06 7.46
CA VAL A 685 -46.47 -3.19 6.69
C VAL A 685 -46.59 -2.91 5.19
N GLU A 686 -47.67 -2.28 4.73
CA GLU A 686 -47.95 -2.10 3.32
C GLU A 686 -47.21 -0.90 2.71
N ASP A 687 -47.03 0.18 3.48
CA ASP A 687 -46.50 1.46 2.99
C ASP A 687 -45.60 2.18 4.01
N GLY A 688 -44.57 2.89 3.56
CA GLY A 688 -43.81 3.84 4.37
C GLY A 688 -42.28 3.77 4.29
N GLN A 689 -41.62 4.14 5.39
CA GLN A 689 -40.16 4.18 5.53
C GLN A 689 -39.60 2.86 6.09
N ILE A 690 -38.27 2.84 6.26
CA ILE A 690 -37.46 1.67 6.61
C ILE A 690 -37.69 0.57 5.56
N PRO A 691 -37.37 0.86 4.28
CA PRO A 691 -37.43 -0.15 3.22
C PRO A 691 -36.48 -1.31 3.44
N GLU A 692 -35.36 -1.05 4.12
CA GLU A 692 -34.26 -2.00 4.23
C GLU A 692 -33.76 -2.13 5.66
N ILE A 693 -33.55 -3.36 6.10
CA ILE A 693 -32.75 -3.68 7.29
C ILE A 693 -31.47 -4.37 6.80
N ILE A 694 -30.33 -3.84 7.24
CA ILE A 694 -29.00 -4.29 6.84
C ILE A 694 -28.42 -5.10 8.00
N TYR A 695 -27.99 -6.32 7.74
CA TYR A 695 -27.61 -7.24 8.79
C TYR A 695 -26.56 -8.28 8.36
N TYR A 696 -26.04 -8.96 9.37
CA TYR A 696 -25.12 -10.08 9.30
C TYR A 696 -25.75 -11.33 9.91
N THR A 697 -25.47 -12.51 9.37
CA THR A 697 -25.80 -13.79 10.02
C THR A 697 -24.66 -14.20 10.95
N ALA A 698 -24.97 -14.80 12.10
CA ALA A 698 -23.93 -15.44 12.90
C ALA A 698 -23.38 -16.65 12.14
N ALA A 699 -22.05 -16.78 12.03
CA ALA A 699 -21.45 -18.04 11.58
C ALA A 699 -21.80 -19.15 12.59
N GLU A 700 -22.19 -20.32 12.09
CA GLU A 700 -22.35 -21.54 12.92
C GLU A 700 -21.03 -21.98 13.56
#